data_AF-A0A8K0R749-F1
#
_entry.id   AF-A0A8K0R749-F1
#
_cell.length_a   1.000
_cell.length_b   1.000
_cell.length_c   1.000
_cell.angle_alpha   90.00
_cell.angle_beta   90.00
_cell.angle_gamma   90.00
#
_symmetry.space_group_name_H-M   'P 1'
#
loop_
_entity.id
_entity.type
_entity.pdbx_description
1 polymer ?
#
loop_
_entity_poly.entity_id
_entity_poly.type
_entity_poly.pdbx_seq_one_letter_code
_entity_poly.pdbx_strand_id
1 'polypeptide(L)'
;MTPPQDATAQPPKYPADVGASMMLPKQRASPAASLASLPFRRSNPSLSKLFESTTSASTSRPGSGTATPTAAALPGSVFSPAPRAGGTGTGTPSSLPPGVSDEHRTLIQRAFVPHIAVLADAQTEELVRGKGIEGGLLQLLRPFGEAVPGKVTVRDSIGASKSWDDFGVRFLAVDDAYPDLRVDTTAGPRTSTSSTRRTRRAGGDVAHIEELVDRHLQHSEFNHQDPVSDYLTQGNVAPQTETSSSPFHTLYLRRLLSGLPVVPHETFSHPVAGIIAISSRNPHPIEELRKLYNRQHDGDLRFPQWVENDFLRYYVLIHDEETGDIAKSNQTFDSMKRHFGLHCHLLRLKSHPTIPSDDDSVRVPTCDWMSASEELAEIQKRETADDITDPTPYLPDSDVSSLRTFIRELVTQSIIPNMERSVATWNEQILSRRRGLSGRFMSLSKRWTPFGTSRNSSSSSTASSNSNYDSLQGFYRPDAPEAIMRRLADYCFMLRDWKLALSTYDILRTDFQNDKAWRHYAGAAEMAALSALMAPTPLSSKSRSENIDAWIEAASYSYTDRQRSAAPYYALRTLVLSFELLRLRGASAADDAARWATRILETGLVGAVGHALITERISACYSIRSGIGAYKLGGRKRKAAFWAVLAAEHWWRLEKSLQAEKCLDSALRLYNVHVESQPGGKINARLSFENMQVFVDELRQQILSLRLSHQGYDAERDDEDGLQSPEVEEATETLDTSPRLHRKSLIGAAVPSIETGPLSPALERSDDKTDPRGEGFE
;
A
#
# COMPACT_ATOMS: atom_id res chain seq x y z
N MET A 1 4.83 -9.68 -47.02
CA MET A 1 4.14 -10.57 -46.05
C MET A 1 3.27 -9.69 -45.20
N THR A 2 1.96 -9.94 -45.25
CA THR A 2 0.90 -9.22 -44.54
C THR A 2 1.12 -9.24 -43.02
N PRO A 3 0.76 -8.17 -42.29
CA PRO A 3 0.86 -8.15 -40.83
C PRO A 3 -0.16 -9.14 -40.25
N PRO A 4 0.15 -9.87 -39.17
CA PRO A 4 -0.82 -10.73 -38.53
C PRO A 4 -1.92 -9.84 -37.91
N GLN A 5 -3.17 -10.14 -38.28
CA GLN A 5 -4.37 -9.52 -37.76
C GLN A 5 -4.56 -9.88 -36.27
N ASP A 6 -4.93 -8.87 -35.49
CA ASP A 6 -5.53 -8.88 -34.15
C ASP A 6 -5.59 -10.23 -33.42
N ALA A 7 -4.55 -10.52 -32.64
CA ALA A 7 -4.71 -11.30 -31.43
C ALA A 7 -5.11 -10.33 -30.31
N THR A 8 -6.41 -10.06 -30.16
CA THR A 8 -6.91 -9.42 -28.95
C THR A 8 -6.57 -10.34 -27.77
N ALA A 9 -5.77 -9.84 -26.83
CA ALA A 9 -5.47 -10.57 -25.61
C ALA A 9 -6.80 -10.82 -24.89
N GLN A 10 -7.19 -12.09 -24.72
CA GLN A 10 -8.31 -12.40 -23.83
C GLN A 10 -7.95 -11.86 -22.43
N PRO A 11 -8.92 -11.33 -21.67
CA PRO A 11 -8.66 -10.87 -20.31
C PRO A 11 -8.21 -12.05 -19.45
N PRO A 12 -7.23 -11.88 -18.54
CA PRO A 12 -6.91 -12.90 -17.55
C PRO A 12 -8.21 -13.33 -16.84
N LYS A 13 -8.44 -14.64 -16.74
CA LYS A 13 -9.61 -15.17 -16.02
C LYS A 13 -9.35 -14.99 -14.54
N TYR A 14 -9.87 -13.91 -13.96
CA TYR A 14 -10.07 -13.82 -12.53
C TYR A 14 -11.37 -14.57 -12.20
N PRO A 15 -11.42 -15.36 -11.11
CA PRO A 15 -12.67 -15.94 -10.63
C PRO A 15 -13.56 -14.81 -10.08
N ALA A 16 -14.19 -14.06 -10.98
CA ALA A 16 -15.16 -13.01 -10.68
C ALA A 16 -16.37 -13.06 -11.63
N ASP A 17 -16.61 -14.21 -12.28
CA ASP A 17 -17.91 -14.49 -12.90
C ASP A 17 -18.85 -15.02 -11.81
N VAL A 18 -19.52 -14.11 -11.08
CA VAL A 18 -20.66 -14.44 -10.22
C VAL A 18 -21.94 -14.69 -11.06
N GLY A 19 -21.82 -14.81 -12.38
CA GLY A 19 -22.96 -14.89 -13.31
C GLY A 19 -23.37 -16.28 -13.81
N ALA A 20 -22.66 -17.38 -13.50
CA ALA A 20 -22.97 -18.67 -14.14
C ALA A 20 -22.68 -19.92 -13.28
N SER A 21 -23.58 -20.25 -12.35
CA SER A 21 -23.98 -21.64 -12.02
C SER A 21 -24.99 -21.66 -10.87
N MET A 22 -26.23 -21.26 -11.15
CA MET A 22 -27.36 -21.77 -10.38
C MET A 22 -27.83 -23.06 -11.04
N MET A 23 -27.38 -24.20 -10.52
CA MET A 23 -28.11 -25.47 -10.40
C MET A 23 -27.12 -26.57 -10.00
N LEU A 24 -26.94 -26.78 -8.70
CA LEU A 24 -26.41 -28.04 -8.16
C LEU A 24 -27.30 -28.52 -7.00
N PRO A 25 -27.49 -29.85 -6.87
CA PRO A 25 -28.56 -30.46 -6.09
C PRO A 25 -28.30 -30.39 -4.57
N LYS A 26 -29.39 -30.32 -3.80
CA LYS A 26 -29.42 -30.28 -2.33
C LYS A 26 -28.48 -31.33 -1.70
N GLN A 27 -27.28 -30.89 -1.31
CA GLN A 27 -26.49 -31.54 -0.28
C GLN A 27 -26.46 -30.65 0.96
N ARG A 28 -26.66 -31.30 2.10
CA ARG A 28 -26.87 -30.71 3.43
C ARG A 28 -25.70 -29.80 3.81
N ALA A 29 -25.96 -28.50 3.92
CA ALA A 29 -24.97 -27.49 4.30
C ALA A 29 -24.45 -27.75 5.73
N SER A 30 -23.14 -27.63 5.90
CA SER A 30 -22.45 -27.57 7.17
C SER A 30 -22.67 -26.19 7.84
N PRO A 31 -22.58 -26.08 9.18
CA PRO A 31 -22.99 -24.88 9.93
C PRO A 31 -22.22 -23.59 9.59
N ALA A 32 -21.07 -23.70 8.91
CA ALA A 32 -20.21 -22.56 8.57
C ALA A 32 -20.76 -21.67 7.44
N ALA A 33 -21.58 -22.21 6.54
CA ALA A 33 -22.16 -21.43 5.43
C ALA A 33 -23.28 -20.49 5.89
N SER A 34 -23.91 -20.78 7.03
CA SER A 34 -25.02 -19.99 7.59
C SER A 34 -24.57 -18.75 8.38
N LEU A 35 -23.26 -18.57 8.60
CA LEU A 35 -22.71 -17.39 9.28
C LEU A 35 -22.37 -16.25 8.32
N ALA A 36 -22.18 -16.53 7.03
CA ALA A 36 -21.91 -15.53 6.00
C ALA A 36 -23.16 -14.73 5.59
N SER A 37 -24.37 -15.22 5.92
CA SER A 37 -25.66 -14.61 5.59
C SER A 37 -26.28 -13.81 6.75
N LEU A 38 -25.58 -13.66 7.86
CA LEU A 38 -26.04 -12.83 8.98
C LEU A 38 -25.52 -11.39 8.82
N PRO A 39 -26.32 -10.37 9.18
CA PRO A 39 -25.83 -8.99 9.21
C PRO A 39 -24.58 -8.95 10.10
N PHE A 40 -23.53 -8.35 9.54
CA PHE A 40 -22.21 -8.14 10.14
C PHE A 40 -22.29 -8.04 11.66
N ARG A 41 -21.61 -8.96 12.38
CA ARG A 41 -21.56 -8.94 13.85
C ARG A 41 -21.09 -7.54 14.25
N ARG A 42 -21.94 -6.82 15.00
CA ARG A 42 -21.73 -5.43 15.42
C ARG A 42 -20.29 -5.20 15.87
N SER A 43 -19.62 -4.24 15.21
CA SER A 43 -18.45 -3.48 15.68
C SER A 43 -17.48 -4.27 16.56
N ASN A 44 -16.62 -5.11 15.98
CA ASN A 44 -15.39 -5.49 16.67
C ASN A 44 -14.46 -4.25 16.65
N PRO A 45 -14.22 -3.55 17.77
CA PRO A 45 -13.35 -2.37 17.81
C PRO A 45 -11.91 -2.70 17.40
N SER A 46 -11.49 -3.97 17.46
CA SER A 46 -10.18 -4.38 16.94
C SER A 46 -10.10 -4.30 15.40
N LEU A 47 -11.22 -4.39 14.68
CA LEU A 47 -11.26 -4.26 13.22
C LEU A 47 -11.19 -2.80 12.77
N SER A 48 -11.77 -1.87 13.54
CA SER A 48 -11.82 -0.46 13.16
C SER A 48 -10.43 0.09 12.84
N LYS A 49 -9.41 -0.30 13.63
CA LYS A 49 -8.02 0.11 13.44
C LYS A 49 -7.39 -0.36 12.12
N LEU A 50 -7.76 -1.53 11.60
CA LEU A 50 -7.26 -2.00 10.31
C LEU A 50 -7.83 -1.13 9.17
N PHE A 51 -9.12 -0.83 9.25
CA PHE A 51 -9.83 -0.04 8.25
C PHE A 51 -9.60 1.49 8.39
N GLU A 52 -9.29 1.98 9.59
CA GLU A 52 -8.95 3.37 9.89
C GLU A 52 -7.77 3.86 9.05
N SER A 53 -6.81 2.99 8.73
CA SER A 53 -5.64 3.34 7.91
C SER A 53 -6.00 3.82 6.49
N THR A 54 -7.20 3.47 6.01
CA THR A 54 -7.73 3.88 4.70
C THR A 54 -8.62 5.12 4.81
N THR A 55 -9.41 5.25 5.88
CA THR A 55 -10.38 6.35 6.05
C THR A 55 -9.78 7.61 6.69
N SER A 56 -8.78 7.46 7.56
CA SER A 56 -8.09 8.57 8.24
C SER A 56 -7.01 9.27 7.39
N ALA A 57 -6.61 8.65 6.27
CA ALA A 57 -5.63 9.21 5.33
C ALA A 57 -6.08 10.53 4.68
N SER A 58 -7.36 10.90 4.79
CA SER A 58 -7.89 12.20 4.36
C SER A 58 -7.49 13.37 5.29
N THR A 59 -6.93 13.13 6.47
CA THR A 59 -6.41 14.16 7.38
C THR A 59 -4.96 13.87 7.75
N SER A 60 -4.05 14.77 7.39
CA SER A 60 -2.62 14.59 7.60
C SER A 60 -2.19 14.57 9.08
N ARG A 61 -1.26 13.65 9.38
CA ARG A 61 -0.35 13.47 10.54
C ARG A 61 -0.85 12.62 11.73
N PRO A 62 -0.04 11.65 12.21
CA PRO A 62 -0.22 11.10 13.56
C PRO A 62 0.16 12.18 14.57
N GLY A 63 -0.81 12.62 15.36
CA GLY A 63 -0.61 13.53 16.48
C GLY A 63 0.23 12.87 17.56
N SER A 64 1.34 13.50 17.92
CA SER A 64 2.02 13.26 19.19
C SER A 64 1.09 13.71 20.31
N GLY A 65 0.92 12.85 21.32
CA GLY A 65 0.12 13.15 22.51
C GLY A 65 0.68 14.31 23.32
N THR A 66 -0.25 14.92 24.07
CA THR A 66 -0.06 15.77 25.26
C THR A 66 0.77 17.05 25.12
N ALA A 67 0.09 18.15 24.77
CA ALA A 67 0.33 19.46 25.40
C ALA A 67 -0.87 20.40 25.14
N THR A 68 -1.42 20.96 26.21
CA THR A 68 -2.46 22.01 26.24
C THR A 68 -2.13 23.20 25.32
N PRO A 69 -3.11 23.78 24.60
CA PRO A 69 -2.85 24.92 23.71
C PRO A 69 -2.85 26.23 24.51
N THR A 70 -1.70 26.92 24.55
CA THR A 70 -1.64 28.32 24.97
C THR A 70 -1.87 29.21 23.76
N ALA A 71 -2.91 30.05 23.82
CA ALA A 71 -3.25 31.00 22.78
C ALA A 71 -2.28 32.20 22.77
N ALA A 72 -1.82 32.60 21.58
CA ALA A 72 -1.26 33.93 21.36
C ALA A 72 -1.78 34.49 20.03
N ALA A 73 -2.65 35.48 20.13
CA ALA A 73 -3.18 36.27 19.03
C ALA A 73 -2.32 37.53 18.85
N LEU A 74 -1.89 37.83 17.62
CA LEU A 74 -1.56 39.18 17.14
C LEU A 74 -1.89 39.29 15.63
N PRO A 75 -2.47 40.40 15.15
CA PRO A 75 -2.96 40.55 13.78
C PRO A 75 -1.84 40.93 12.80
N GLY A 76 -1.90 40.37 11.59
CA GLY A 76 -0.90 40.56 10.53
C GLY A 76 -1.00 41.91 9.80
N SER A 77 0.15 42.56 9.61
CA SER A 77 0.34 43.77 8.80
C SER A 77 0.39 43.46 7.30
N VAL A 78 -0.20 44.35 6.48
CA VAL A 78 -0.53 44.18 5.04
C VAL A 78 0.64 44.48 4.09
N PHE A 79 1.83 44.82 4.57
CA PHE A 79 2.96 45.16 3.69
C PHE A 79 4.25 44.46 4.11
N SER A 80 4.46 43.23 3.64
CA SER A 80 5.78 42.60 3.46
C SER A 80 5.69 41.40 2.50
N PRO A 81 6.69 41.15 1.64
CA PRO A 81 6.66 40.03 0.70
C PRO A 81 6.79 38.70 1.45
N ALA A 82 6.03 37.69 1.02
CA ALA A 82 5.93 36.37 1.66
C ALA A 82 7.32 35.71 1.85
N PRO A 83 7.57 35.07 3.02
CA PRO A 83 8.78 34.29 3.20
C PRO A 83 8.69 33.03 2.34
N ARG A 84 9.73 32.78 1.56
CA ARG A 84 9.93 31.51 0.83
C ARG A 84 10.00 30.37 1.83
N ALA A 85 8.98 29.51 1.84
CA ALA A 85 9.06 28.19 2.45
C ALA A 85 10.05 27.33 1.65
N GLY A 86 11.33 27.40 2.04
CA GLY A 86 12.38 26.52 1.56
C GLY A 86 12.26 25.13 2.17
N GLY A 87 11.41 24.29 1.60
CA GLY A 87 11.47 22.84 1.79
C GLY A 87 12.64 22.28 0.99
N THR A 88 13.72 21.92 1.67
CA THR A 88 14.86 21.23 1.07
C THR A 88 14.55 19.74 0.98
N GLY A 89 14.63 19.15 -0.24
CA GLY A 89 14.95 17.72 -0.38
C GLY A 89 13.94 16.77 -1.05
N THR A 90 13.08 17.19 -1.96
CA THR A 90 12.52 16.27 -2.97
C THR A 90 12.46 17.00 -4.30
N GLY A 91 13.14 16.50 -5.33
CA GLY A 91 13.10 17.07 -6.68
C GLY A 91 11.71 16.89 -7.30
N THR A 92 10.74 17.70 -6.89
CA THR A 92 9.47 17.87 -7.60
C THR A 92 9.75 18.60 -8.91
N PRO A 93 9.07 18.28 -10.02
CA PRO A 93 8.95 19.25 -11.11
C PRO A 93 8.45 20.57 -10.50
N SER A 94 8.98 21.69 -10.99
CA SER A 94 9.05 23.00 -10.31
C SER A 94 7.73 23.66 -9.84
N SER A 95 6.59 23.00 -9.98
CA SER A 95 5.38 23.17 -9.16
C SER A 95 4.40 22.06 -9.55
N LEU A 96 3.78 21.38 -8.58
CA LEU A 96 2.71 20.45 -8.87
C LEU A 96 1.49 21.23 -9.39
N PRO A 97 0.70 20.66 -10.33
CA PRO A 97 -0.55 21.30 -10.74
C PRO A 97 -1.47 21.56 -9.54
N PRO A 98 -2.26 22.65 -9.53
CA PRO A 98 -3.19 22.95 -8.44
C PRO A 98 -4.10 21.75 -8.14
N GLY A 99 -4.19 21.39 -6.86
CA GLY A 99 -4.98 20.26 -6.40
C GLY A 99 -4.34 18.88 -6.61
N VAL A 100 -3.17 18.73 -7.24
CA VAL A 100 -2.52 17.42 -7.44
C VAL A 100 -1.51 17.13 -6.32
N SER A 101 -1.74 16.03 -5.59
CA SER A 101 -0.84 15.53 -4.54
C SER A 101 0.33 14.71 -5.11
N ASP A 102 1.52 14.81 -4.50
CA ASP A 102 2.68 13.95 -4.82
C ASP A 102 2.62 12.57 -4.15
N GLU A 103 1.53 12.28 -3.43
CA GLU A 103 1.31 11.05 -2.65
C GLU A 103 1.66 9.76 -3.43
N HIS A 104 1.24 9.65 -4.69
CA HIS A 104 1.48 8.47 -5.52
C HIS A 104 2.96 8.32 -5.88
N ARG A 105 3.69 9.43 -6.12
CA ARG A 105 5.14 9.40 -6.33
C ARG A 105 5.86 8.93 -5.08
N THR A 106 5.51 9.49 -3.92
CA THR A 106 6.11 9.11 -2.63
C THR A 106 5.81 7.64 -2.33
N LEU A 107 4.60 7.16 -2.62
CA LEU A 107 4.24 5.76 -2.47
C LEU A 107 5.11 4.86 -3.37
N ILE A 108 5.29 5.21 -4.64
CA ILE A 108 6.19 4.49 -5.56
C ILE A 108 7.63 4.49 -5.04
N GLN A 109 8.14 5.62 -4.54
CA GLN A 109 9.50 5.70 -3.96
C GLN A 109 9.69 4.79 -2.75
N ARG A 110 8.65 4.68 -1.90
CA ARG A 110 8.68 3.85 -0.69
C ARG A 110 8.43 2.36 -0.96
N ALA A 111 7.93 2.01 -2.15
CA ALA A 111 7.76 0.62 -2.58
C ALA A 111 9.09 -0.02 -3.01
N PHE A 112 9.89 0.71 -3.79
CA PHE A 112 11.16 0.21 -4.31
C PHE A 112 12.32 0.58 -3.38
N VAL A 113 12.43 -0.18 -2.29
CA VAL A 113 13.44 0.03 -1.24
C VAL A 113 14.25 -1.26 -1.00
N PRO A 114 15.43 -1.16 -0.36
CA PRO A 114 16.26 -2.33 -0.13
C PRO A 114 15.58 -3.38 0.76
N HIS A 115 15.72 -4.64 0.36
CA HIS A 115 15.16 -5.80 1.06
C HIS A 115 16.25 -6.54 1.85
N ILE A 116 15.92 -6.94 3.08
CA ILE A 116 16.85 -7.52 4.05
C ILE A 116 16.30 -8.88 4.50
N ALA A 117 17.05 -9.95 4.29
CA ALA A 117 16.68 -11.27 4.80
C ALA A 117 16.84 -11.31 6.33
N VAL A 118 15.91 -11.94 7.04
CA VAL A 118 16.00 -12.10 8.51
C VAL A 118 16.06 -13.58 8.86
N LEU A 119 17.09 -13.97 9.62
CA LEU A 119 17.26 -15.29 10.18
C LEU A 119 17.63 -15.16 11.66
N ALA A 120 16.95 -15.90 12.52
CA ALA A 120 17.20 -15.90 13.96
C ALA A 120 17.34 -17.32 14.50
N ASP A 121 18.06 -17.46 15.61
CA ASP A 121 18.12 -18.73 16.34
C ASP A 121 16.82 -18.98 17.14
N ALA A 122 16.61 -20.24 17.55
CA ALA A 122 15.38 -20.63 18.23
C ALA A 122 15.14 -19.86 19.54
N GLN A 123 16.20 -19.53 20.27
CA GLN A 123 16.10 -18.78 21.53
C GLN A 123 15.70 -17.32 21.31
N THR A 124 16.19 -16.68 20.24
CA THR A 124 15.71 -15.36 19.83
C THR A 124 14.23 -15.40 19.48
N GLU A 125 13.80 -16.39 18.69
CA GLU A 125 12.40 -16.51 18.30
C GLU A 125 11.49 -16.76 19.50
N GLU A 126 11.95 -17.52 20.49
CA GLU A 126 11.25 -17.73 21.76
C GLU A 126 11.14 -16.44 22.58
N LEU A 127 12.23 -15.67 22.70
CA LEU A 127 12.22 -14.38 23.39
C LEU A 127 11.22 -13.40 22.77
N VAL A 128 11.21 -13.28 21.43
CA VAL A 128 10.29 -12.39 20.73
C VAL A 128 8.84 -12.89 20.84
N ARG A 129 8.61 -14.19 20.77
CA ARG A 129 7.28 -14.78 20.95
C ARG A 129 6.75 -14.59 22.37
N GLY A 130 7.62 -14.59 23.37
CA GLY A 130 7.29 -14.25 24.77
C GLY A 130 6.71 -12.84 24.95
N LYS A 131 6.98 -11.91 24.03
CA LYS A 131 6.42 -10.55 23.99
C LYS A 131 5.04 -10.46 23.31
N GLY A 132 4.43 -11.58 22.94
CA GLY A 132 3.16 -11.61 22.20
C GLY A 132 3.32 -11.42 20.68
N ILE A 133 4.54 -11.52 20.14
CA ILE A 133 4.82 -11.40 18.70
C ILE A 133 5.03 -12.80 18.11
N GLU A 134 3.94 -13.45 17.71
CA GLU A 134 3.93 -14.86 17.25
C GLU A 134 4.86 -15.13 16.05
N GLY A 135 4.92 -14.18 15.13
CA GLY A 135 5.71 -14.20 13.89
C GLY A 135 7.20 -13.93 14.08
N GLY A 136 7.67 -13.84 15.32
CA GLY A 136 9.09 -13.85 15.65
C GLY A 136 9.82 -12.56 15.31
N LEU A 137 11.15 -12.63 15.21
CA LEU A 137 12.00 -11.45 14.98
C LEU A 137 11.63 -10.69 13.70
N LEU A 138 11.26 -11.41 12.64
CA LEU A 138 10.82 -10.78 11.39
C LEU A 138 9.60 -9.88 11.60
N GLN A 139 8.57 -10.35 12.29
CA GLN A 139 7.37 -9.55 12.57
C GLN A 139 7.71 -8.34 13.45
N LEU A 140 8.61 -8.50 14.43
CA LEU A 140 9.06 -7.41 15.28
C LEU A 140 9.77 -6.30 14.48
N LEU A 141 10.64 -6.64 13.53
CA LEU A 141 11.44 -5.64 12.81
C LEU A 141 10.68 -4.89 11.71
N ARG A 142 9.67 -5.52 11.09
CA ARG A 142 8.96 -4.98 9.91
C ARG A 142 8.48 -3.53 10.05
N PRO A 143 7.75 -3.14 11.11
CA PRO A 143 7.26 -1.77 11.25
C PRO A 143 8.37 -0.73 11.37
N PHE A 144 9.52 -1.10 11.95
CA PHE A 144 10.64 -0.19 12.15
C PHE A 144 11.45 0.06 10.87
N GLY A 145 11.31 -0.80 9.85
CA GLY A 145 11.96 -0.62 8.54
C GLY A 145 11.25 0.39 7.64
N GLU A 146 9.96 0.67 7.85
CA GLU A 146 9.15 1.42 6.87
C GLU A 146 9.49 2.90 6.75
N ALA A 147 10.09 3.45 7.79
CA ALA A 147 10.63 4.80 7.87
C ALA A 147 11.85 4.78 8.79
N VAL A 148 13.05 4.86 8.21
CA VAL A 148 14.30 4.87 8.96
C VAL A 148 14.37 6.16 9.79
N PRO A 149 14.70 6.10 11.09
CA PRO A 149 14.72 7.30 11.93
C PRO A 149 15.73 8.37 11.46
N GLY A 150 15.23 9.58 11.25
CA GLY A 150 16.02 10.75 10.84
C GLY A 150 16.42 10.75 9.36
N LYS A 151 17.19 11.76 8.95
CA LYS A 151 17.61 11.90 7.55
C LYS A 151 18.62 10.83 7.16
N VAL A 152 18.39 10.21 6.01
CA VAL A 152 19.28 9.22 5.40
C VAL A 152 19.98 9.84 4.20
N THR A 153 21.31 9.90 4.23
CA THR A 153 22.11 10.45 3.14
C THR A 153 22.57 9.35 2.20
N VAL A 154 22.33 9.54 0.90
CA VAL A 154 22.73 8.64 -0.18
C VAL A 154 23.59 9.41 -1.17
N ARG A 155 24.69 8.80 -1.59
CA ARG A 155 25.58 9.28 -2.65
C ARG A 155 25.17 8.67 -3.98
N ASP A 156 24.98 9.53 -4.97
CA ASP A 156 24.74 9.09 -6.34
C ASP A 156 26.03 8.64 -7.04
N SER A 157 25.90 8.12 -8.25
CA SER A 157 27.02 7.58 -9.04
C SER A 157 28.08 8.61 -9.44
N ILE A 158 27.79 9.90 -9.33
CA ILE A 158 28.75 10.99 -9.57
C ILE A 158 29.34 11.55 -8.26
N GLY A 159 29.01 10.94 -7.12
CA GLY A 159 29.50 11.31 -5.79
C GLY A 159 28.73 12.45 -5.12
N ALA A 160 27.63 12.92 -5.69
CA ALA A 160 26.79 13.93 -5.07
C ALA A 160 25.91 13.31 -3.97
N SER A 161 25.94 13.92 -2.79
CA SER A 161 25.18 13.45 -1.62
C SER A 161 23.80 14.12 -1.57
N LYS A 162 22.74 13.34 -1.37
CA LYS A 162 21.36 13.81 -1.14
C LYS A 162 20.81 13.15 0.11
N SER A 163 20.08 13.90 0.93
CA SER A 163 19.46 13.40 2.16
C SER A 163 17.95 13.27 1.99
N TRP A 164 17.39 12.18 2.51
CA TRP A 164 15.98 11.81 2.40
C TRP A 164 15.40 11.54 3.78
N ASP A 165 14.20 12.06 4.03
CA ASP A 165 13.52 11.94 5.33
C ASP A 165 12.52 10.75 5.33
N ASP A 166 12.28 10.15 4.16
CA ASP A 166 11.27 9.12 3.88
C ASP A 166 11.88 7.80 3.39
N PHE A 167 13.17 7.57 3.66
CA PHE A 167 13.86 6.34 3.26
C PHE A 167 13.42 5.17 4.14
N GLY A 168 13.19 4.01 3.53
CA GLY A 168 12.76 2.79 4.21
C GLY A 168 13.56 1.58 3.74
N VAL A 169 13.34 0.44 4.41
CA VAL A 169 13.81 -0.90 4.03
C VAL A 169 12.69 -1.92 4.30
N ARG A 170 12.76 -3.07 3.63
CA ARG A 170 11.84 -4.20 3.89
C ARG A 170 12.59 -5.38 4.47
N PHE A 171 11.89 -6.14 5.30
CA PHE A 171 12.40 -7.40 5.82
C PHE A 171 11.62 -8.55 5.20
N LEU A 172 12.33 -9.59 4.77
CA LEU A 172 11.72 -10.82 4.23
C LEU A 172 12.23 -12.05 4.99
N ALA A 173 11.38 -13.07 5.08
CA ALA A 173 11.87 -14.41 5.41
C ALA A 173 12.54 -15.03 4.17
N VAL A 174 13.52 -15.90 4.39
CA VAL A 174 14.07 -16.74 3.30
C VAL A 174 12.96 -17.56 2.63
N ASP A 175 12.02 -18.09 3.42
CA ASP A 175 10.89 -18.88 2.92
C ASP A 175 9.97 -18.09 1.98
N ASP A 176 9.92 -16.76 2.10
CA ASP A 176 9.07 -15.90 1.26
C ASP A 176 9.63 -15.77 -0.18
N ALA A 177 10.89 -16.17 -0.42
CA ALA A 177 11.53 -16.07 -1.74
C ALA A 177 11.26 -17.25 -2.69
N TYR A 178 10.63 -18.30 -2.20
CA TYR A 178 10.22 -19.44 -3.01
C TYR A 178 8.75 -19.30 -3.39
N PRO A 179 8.43 -18.90 -4.64
CA PRO A 179 7.05 -19.01 -5.12
C PRO A 179 6.64 -20.49 -5.11
N ASP A 180 5.41 -20.76 -4.66
CA ASP A 180 4.83 -22.10 -4.46
C ASP A 180 5.22 -23.11 -5.56
N LEU A 181 6.20 -23.99 -5.27
CA LEU A 181 6.34 -25.30 -5.93
C LEU A 181 5.41 -26.36 -5.30
N ARG A 182 4.56 -25.97 -4.34
CA ARG A 182 3.64 -26.86 -3.62
C ARG A 182 2.23 -26.85 -4.21
N VAL A 183 2.14 -26.94 -5.53
CA VAL A 183 0.93 -27.45 -6.19
C VAL A 183 1.11 -28.96 -6.33
N ASP A 184 0.35 -29.71 -5.51
CA ASP A 184 -0.08 -31.11 -5.71
C ASP A 184 0.81 -32.04 -6.53
N THR A 185 1.99 -32.38 -6.01
CA THR A 185 2.72 -33.59 -6.41
C THR A 185 3.05 -34.42 -5.18
N THR A 186 2.02 -35.04 -4.61
CA THR A 186 2.02 -36.41 -4.06
C THR A 186 0.71 -36.61 -3.29
N ALA A 187 -0.24 -37.31 -3.91
CA ALA A 187 -1.30 -37.98 -3.19
C ALA A 187 -0.66 -39.02 -2.25
N GLY A 188 -0.42 -38.63 -1.01
CA GLY A 188 0.03 -39.51 0.07
C GLY A 188 -0.60 -39.02 1.37
N PRO A 189 -1.36 -39.85 2.11
CA PRO A 189 -2.01 -39.42 3.33
C PRO A 189 -0.96 -39.29 4.42
N ARG A 190 -0.43 -38.09 4.64
CA ARG A 190 0.33 -37.78 5.86
C ARG A 190 -0.63 -37.24 6.90
N THR A 191 -0.98 -38.10 7.83
CA THR A 191 -1.57 -37.75 9.12
C THR A 191 -0.56 -36.91 9.90
N SER A 192 -0.68 -35.59 9.85
CA SER A 192 -0.05 -34.68 10.81
C SER A 192 -0.99 -33.52 11.10
N THR A 193 -1.77 -33.69 12.16
CA THR A 193 -2.54 -32.64 12.82
C THR A 193 -1.57 -31.68 13.52
N SER A 194 -1.08 -30.64 12.81
CA SER A 194 -0.64 -29.33 13.36
C SER A 194 0.21 -28.47 12.38
N SER A 195 -0.08 -28.43 11.07
CA SER A 195 0.51 -27.37 10.23
C SER A 195 -0.48 -26.22 10.08
N THR A 196 -0.42 -25.24 10.96
CA THR A 196 -0.93 -23.90 10.66
C THR A 196 -0.30 -23.49 9.33
N ARG A 197 -1.10 -23.43 8.26
CA ARG A 197 -0.64 -22.91 6.96
C ARG A 197 -0.09 -21.51 7.24
N ARG A 198 1.22 -21.31 7.06
CA ARG A 198 1.83 -19.98 7.19
C ARG A 198 1.13 -19.06 6.19
N THR A 199 0.66 -17.91 6.67
CA THR A 199 -0.01 -16.90 5.86
C THR A 199 0.92 -16.42 4.75
N ARG A 200 0.40 -16.33 3.52
CA ARG A 200 1.17 -15.88 2.36
C ARG A 200 1.58 -14.42 2.55
N ARG A 201 2.88 -14.16 2.62
CA ARG A 201 3.46 -12.79 2.68
C ARG A 201 3.87 -12.23 1.32
N ALA A 202 3.97 -13.09 0.30
CA ALA A 202 4.16 -12.64 -1.08
C ALA A 202 2.85 -12.03 -1.63
N GLY A 203 2.95 -10.85 -2.21
CA GLY A 203 1.89 -10.17 -2.96
C GLY A 203 1.84 -10.64 -4.42
N GLY A 204 1.36 -9.78 -5.31
CA GLY A 204 1.27 -10.08 -6.75
C GLY A 204 -0.06 -10.69 -7.20
N ASP A 205 -0.99 -10.96 -6.28
CA ASP A 205 -2.32 -11.49 -6.59
C ASP A 205 -3.36 -10.36 -6.65
N VAL A 206 -3.80 -10.04 -7.87
CA VAL A 206 -4.79 -8.97 -8.11
C VAL A 206 -6.14 -9.31 -7.48
N ALA A 207 -6.54 -10.60 -7.41
CA ALA A 207 -7.82 -10.97 -6.83
C ALA A 207 -7.86 -10.68 -5.32
N HIS A 208 -6.78 -10.98 -4.58
CA HIS A 208 -6.69 -10.61 -3.16
C HIS A 208 -6.67 -9.09 -2.96
N ILE A 209 -6.09 -8.31 -3.89
CA ILE A 209 -6.11 -6.84 -3.80
C ILE A 209 -7.54 -6.33 -3.98
N GLU A 210 -8.27 -6.84 -4.98
CA GLU A 210 -9.68 -6.51 -5.22
C GLU A 210 -10.55 -6.83 -4.00
N GLU A 211 -10.42 -8.05 -3.47
CA GLU A 211 -11.14 -8.49 -2.28
C GLU A 211 -10.84 -7.60 -1.08
N LEU A 212 -9.56 -7.33 -0.80
CA LEU A 212 -9.19 -6.49 0.34
C LEU A 212 -9.76 -5.08 0.23
N VAL A 213 -9.65 -4.44 -0.95
CA VAL A 213 -10.18 -3.09 -1.14
C VAL A 213 -11.70 -3.09 -1.02
N ASP A 214 -12.39 -4.13 -1.50
CA ASP A 214 -13.83 -4.29 -1.30
C ASP A 214 -14.19 -4.39 0.20
N ARG A 215 -13.42 -5.14 1.00
CA ARG A 215 -13.63 -5.22 2.46
C ARG A 215 -13.51 -3.86 3.14
N HIS A 216 -12.51 -3.07 2.75
CA HIS A 216 -12.35 -1.69 3.23
C HIS A 216 -13.50 -0.77 2.78
N LEU A 217 -13.96 -0.92 1.53
CA LEU A 217 -15.11 -0.18 1.00
C LEU A 217 -16.39 -0.53 1.75
N GLN A 218 -16.70 -1.82 1.92
CA GLN A 218 -17.85 -2.30 2.70
C GLN A 218 -17.84 -1.69 4.10
N HIS A 219 -16.72 -1.79 4.83
CA HIS A 219 -16.59 -1.19 6.15
C HIS A 219 -16.86 0.33 6.12
N SER A 220 -16.37 1.04 5.11
CA SER A 220 -16.64 2.47 4.95
C SER A 220 -18.12 2.77 4.65
N GLU A 221 -18.81 1.97 3.84
CA GLU A 221 -20.24 2.17 3.54
C GLU A 221 -21.12 1.99 4.79
N PHE A 222 -20.76 1.05 5.67
CA PHE A 222 -21.52 0.77 6.90
C PHE A 222 -21.15 1.72 8.06
N ASN A 223 -19.87 2.07 8.25
CA ASN A 223 -19.45 2.88 9.40
C ASN A 223 -19.54 4.39 9.18
N HIS A 224 -19.71 4.87 7.94
CA HIS A 224 -19.95 6.29 7.65
C HIS A 224 -21.40 6.71 7.92
N GLN A 225 -22.21 5.79 8.49
CA GLN A 225 -23.52 6.06 9.08
C GLN A 225 -23.35 6.84 10.39
N ASP A 226 -22.93 8.11 10.29
CA ASP A 226 -23.12 9.05 11.39
C ASP A 226 -24.64 9.25 11.56
N PRO A 227 -25.20 9.06 12.77
CA PRO A 227 -26.61 9.24 13.00
C PRO A 227 -26.92 10.74 12.96
N VAL A 228 -27.68 11.16 11.94
CA VAL A 228 -28.28 12.50 11.88
C VAL A 228 -27.25 13.64 11.77
N SER A 229 -26.71 13.85 10.58
CA SER A 229 -26.25 15.19 10.19
C SER A 229 -27.08 15.69 9.00
N ASP A 230 -27.89 16.71 9.32
CA ASP A 230 -28.15 17.86 8.46
C ASP A 230 -29.25 17.79 7.39
N TYR A 231 -30.44 17.31 7.73
CA TYR A 231 -31.67 17.87 7.11
C TYR A 231 -32.00 19.27 7.67
N LEU A 232 -31.48 19.62 8.86
CA LEU A 232 -31.73 20.89 9.57
C LEU A 232 -30.62 21.94 9.44
N THR A 233 -29.48 21.60 8.83
CA THR A 233 -28.27 22.45 8.80
C THR A 233 -27.79 22.69 7.37
N GLN A 234 -28.75 22.95 6.48
CA GLN A 234 -28.54 23.27 5.06
C GLN A 234 -27.86 24.64 4.82
N GLY A 235 -27.17 25.20 5.81
CA GLY A 235 -26.65 26.58 5.80
C GLY A 235 -25.16 26.75 6.03
N ASN A 236 -24.42 25.72 6.45
CA ASN A 236 -22.98 25.86 6.77
C ASN A 236 -22.19 24.62 6.37
N VAL A 237 -22.20 24.29 5.07
CA VAL A 237 -21.16 23.42 4.51
C VAL A 237 -19.89 24.26 4.45
N ALA A 238 -19.03 24.16 5.47
CA ALA A 238 -17.65 24.58 5.34
C ALA A 238 -17.10 23.92 4.06
N PRO A 239 -16.48 24.67 3.13
CA PRO A 239 -15.99 24.09 1.89
C PRO A 239 -15.00 23.00 2.25
N GLN A 240 -15.35 21.74 1.98
CA GLN A 240 -14.39 20.66 2.03
C GLN A 240 -13.32 21.01 1.01
N THR A 241 -12.16 21.47 1.48
CA THR A 241 -10.97 21.65 0.66
C THR A 241 -10.64 20.28 0.07
N GLU A 242 -10.97 20.11 -1.21
CA GLU A 242 -10.77 18.91 -2.01
C GLU A 242 -9.32 18.44 -1.90
N THR A 243 -9.10 17.35 -1.18
CA THR A 243 -7.87 16.59 -1.35
C THR A 243 -8.05 15.72 -2.59
N SER A 244 -7.12 15.75 -3.54
CA SER A 244 -7.08 14.81 -4.68
C SER A 244 -6.73 13.37 -4.31
N SER A 245 -6.80 13.07 -3.01
CA SER A 245 -6.53 11.76 -2.46
C SER A 245 -7.78 10.90 -2.69
N SER A 246 -7.59 9.83 -3.44
CA SER A 246 -8.59 8.77 -3.58
C SER A 246 -8.12 7.66 -2.63
N PRO A 247 -8.60 7.62 -1.38
CA PRO A 247 -8.01 6.76 -0.34
C PRO A 247 -8.03 5.28 -0.70
N PHE A 248 -9.10 4.82 -1.35
CA PHE A 248 -9.24 3.45 -1.83
C PHE A 248 -8.32 3.15 -3.03
N HIS A 249 -8.09 4.13 -3.91
CA HIS A 249 -7.09 3.97 -4.97
C HIS A 249 -5.66 3.96 -4.39
N THR A 250 -5.36 4.82 -3.40
CA THR A 250 -4.09 4.78 -2.67
C THR A 250 -3.89 3.42 -1.99
N LEU A 251 -4.92 2.86 -1.35
CA LEU A 251 -4.88 1.51 -0.77
C LEU A 251 -4.62 0.46 -1.85
N TYR A 252 -5.38 0.49 -2.95
CA TYR A 252 -5.20 -0.42 -4.07
C TYR A 252 -3.75 -0.40 -4.60
N LEU A 253 -3.21 0.80 -4.82
CA LEU A 253 -1.84 1.00 -5.27
C LEU A 253 -0.81 0.52 -4.23
N ARG A 254 -1.02 0.83 -2.94
CA ARG A 254 -0.15 0.37 -1.85
C ARG A 254 -0.10 -1.15 -1.81
N ARG A 255 -1.24 -1.82 -1.94
CA ARG A 255 -1.34 -3.29 -1.92
C ARG A 255 -0.78 -3.93 -3.19
N LEU A 256 -0.93 -3.29 -4.34
CA LEU A 256 -0.25 -3.68 -5.59
C LEU A 256 1.27 -3.67 -5.43
N LEU A 257 1.80 -2.76 -4.62
CA LEU A 257 3.24 -2.57 -4.39
C LEU A 257 3.78 -3.22 -3.10
N SER A 258 2.92 -3.88 -2.31
CA SER A 258 3.33 -4.52 -1.06
C SER A 258 3.64 -5.99 -1.27
N GLY A 259 4.70 -6.49 -0.62
CA GLY A 259 5.13 -7.87 -0.73
C GLY A 259 5.56 -8.27 -2.15
N LEU A 260 6.32 -7.42 -2.86
CA LEU A 260 6.74 -7.68 -4.23
C LEU A 260 7.30 -9.11 -4.40
N PRO A 261 6.76 -9.93 -5.33
CA PRO A 261 7.24 -11.30 -5.52
C PRO A 261 8.73 -11.36 -5.84
N VAL A 262 9.42 -12.37 -5.32
CA VAL A 262 10.82 -12.62 -5.68
C VAL A 262 10.86 -13.35 -7.03
N VAL A 263 11.40 -12.71 -8.05
CA VAL A 263 11.36 -13.17 -9.45
C VAL A 263 12.71 -12.99 -10.16
N PRO A 264 12.98 -13.74 -11.24
CA PRO A 264 14.27 -13.67 -11.94
C PRO A 264 14.51 -12.40 -12.76
N HIS A 265 13.46 -11.68 -13.18
CA HIS A 265 13.56 -10.59 -14.15
C HIS A 265 13.76 -9.19 -13.55
N GLU A 266 13.70 -9.08 -12.23
CA GLU A 266 13.98 -7.87 -11.45
C GLU A 266 14.56 -8.24 -10.09
N THR A 267 15.32 -7.34 -9.47
CA THR A 267 16.02 -7.60 -8.21
C THR A 267 15.54 -6.73 -7.05
N PHE A 268 14.37 -6.09 -7.15
CA PHE A 268 13.85 -5.21 -6.08
C PHE A 268 13.53 -5.95 -4.78
N SER A 269 13.04 -7.18 -4.88
CA SER A 269 12.71 -8.06 -3.76
C SER A 269 13.83 -9.04 -3.41
N HIS A 270 14.98 -8.96 -4.10
CA HIS A 270 16.16 -9.75 -3.77
C HIS A 270 16.85 -9.14 -2.55
N PRO A 271 17.40 -9.97 -1.64
CA PRO A 271 18.09 -9.47 -0.45
C PRO A 271 19.35 -8.69 -0.85
N VAL A 272 19.43 -7.43 -0.40
CA VAL A 272 20.67 -6.63 -0.48
C VAL A 272 21.60 -6.89 0.71
N ALA A 273 21.02 -7.39 1.79
CA ALA A 273 21.66 -7.71 3.05
C ALA A 273 20.88 -8.82 3.78
N GLY A 274 21.49 -9.43 4.79
CA GLY A 274 20.85 -10.38 5.68
C GLY A 274 21.22 -10.15 7.14
N ILE A 275 20.23 -10.19 8.02
CA ILE A 275 20.38 -10.21 9.46
C ILE A 275 20.46 -11.66 9.92
N ILE A 276 21.51 -11.99 10.67
CA ILE A 276 21.62 -13.24 11.41
C ILE A 276 21.66 -12.90 12.89
N ALA A 277 20.55 -13.16 13.57
CA ALA A 277 20.35 -12.82 14.97
C ALA A 277 20.50 -14.04 15.89
N ILE A 278 21.10 -13.80 17.06
CA ILE A 278 21.30 -14.83 18.06
C ILE A 278 21.07 -14.29 19.48
N SER A 279 20.50 -15.11 20.36
CA SER A 279 20.35 -14.75 21.76
C SER A 279 21.67 -14.80 22.52
N SER A 280 21.90 -13.86 23.44
CA SER A 280 23.02 -13.91 24.39
C SER A 280 22.92 -15.07 25.39
N ARG A 281 21.78 -15.77 25.45
CA ARG A 281 21.56 -16.97 26.26
C ARG A 281 22.17 -18.22 25.63
N ASN A 282 22.54 -18.16 24.35
CA ASN A 282 23.13 -19.28 23.65
C ASN A 282 24.55 -19.57 24.21
N PRO A 283 24.88 -20.81 24.61
CA PRO A 283 26.19 -21.13 25.16
C PRO A 283 27.32 -21.05 24.13
N HIS A 284 27.01 -21.22 22.84
CA HIS A 284 27.99 -21.26 21.74
C HIS A 284 27.59 -20.32 20.59
N PRO A 285 27.55 -19.00 20.83
CA PRO A 285 26.95 -18.06 19.88
C PRO A 285 27.70 -17.98 18.55
N ILE A 286 29.04 -18.05 18.55
CA ILE A 286 29.84 -17.98 17.33
C ILE A 286 29.62 -19.21 16.44
N GLU A 287 29.46 -20.39 17.03
CA GLU A 287 29.23 -21.63 16.30
C GLU A 287 27.83 -21.65 15.67
N GLU A 288 26.81 -21.26 16.44
CA GLU A 288 25.44 -21.21 15.92
C GLU A 288 25.29 -20.14 14.83
N LEU A 289 25.97 -18.98 14.94
CA LEU A 289 26.02 -17.98 13.86
C LEU A 289 26.64 -18.55 12.58
N ARG A 290 27.73 -19.31 12.67
CA ARG A 290 28.33 -20.00 11.51
C ARG A 290 27.37 -21.02 10.91
N LYS A 291 26.66 -21.76 11.76
CA LYS A 291 25.65 -22.74 11.33
C LYS A 291 24.49 -22.06 10.60
N LEU A 292 23.95 -20.97 11.12
CA LEU A 292 22.89 -20.19 10.46
C LEU A 292 23.37 -19.59 9.13
N TYR A 293 24.60 -19.06 9.08
CA TYR A 293 25.23 -18.60 7.84
C TYR A 293 25.31 -19.72 6.81
N ASN A 294 25.84 -20.88 7.17
CA ASN A 294 25.99 -22.02 6.25
C ASN A 294 24.64 -22.53 5.75
N ARG A 295 23.61 -22.57 6.62
CA ARG A 295 22.24 -22.95 6.21
C ARG A 295 21.67 -22.01 5.16
N GLN A 296 21.90 -20.71 5.32
CA GLN A 296 21.43 -19.69 4.38
C GLN A 296 22.30 -19.63 3.10
N HIS A 297 23.61 -19.84 3.20
CA HIS A 297 24.53 -19.70 2.08
C HIS A 297 24.55 -20.95 1.17
N ASP A 298 24.73 -22.14 1.75
CA ASP A 298 24.92 -23.39 1.01
C ASP A 298 23.91 -24.48 1.36
N GLY A 299 23.05 -24.25 2.35
CA GLY A 299 22.17 -25.25 2.93
C GLY A 299 20.71 -25.17 2.46
N ASP A 300 19.83 -25.53 3.38
CA ASP A 300 18.38 -25.67 3.16
C ASP A 300 17.64 -24.32 3.04
N LEU A 301 18.27 -23.23 3.48
CA LEU A 301 17.75 -21.87 3.44
C LEU A 301 18.46 -21.02 2.37
N ARG A 302 18.97 -21.67 1.33
CA ARG A 302 19.52 -20.98 0.17
C ARG A 302 18.42 -20.18 -0.54
N PHE A 303 18.77 -19.11 -1.23
CA PHE A 303 17.82 -18.44 -2.13
C PHE A 303 17.76 -19.16 -3.49
N PRO A 304 16.72 -18.90 -4.31
CA PRO A 304 16.67 -19.41 -5.68
C PRO A 304 17.94 -19.10 -6.48
N GLN A 305 18.29 -19.98 -7.42
CA GLN A 305 19.57 -19.92 -8.17
C GLN A 305 19.79 -18.66 -9.02
N TRP A 306 18.74 -17.88 -9.27
CA TRP A 306 18.79 -16.58 -9.96
C TRP A 306 18.91 -15.39 -8.99
N VAL A 307 18.88 -15.63 -7.69
CA VAL A 307 19.18 -14.64 -6.65
C VAL A 307 20.68 -14.73 -6.32
N GLU A 308 21.31 -13.57 -6.22
CA GLU A 308 22.67 -13.48 -5.69
C GLU A 308 22.70 -13.90 -4.24
N ASN A 309 23.53 -14.89 -3.90
CA ASN A 309 23.65 -15.29 -2.52
C ASN A 309 24.78 -14.56 -1.79
N ASP A 310 25.72 -13.92 -2.49
CA ASP A 310 26.78 -13.11 -1.88
C ASP A 310 26.34 -11.64 -1.72
N PHE A 311 25.79 -11.34 -0.55
CA PHE A 311 25.28 -10.04 -0.11
C PHE A 311 25.80 -9.70 1.31
N LEU A 312 25.54 -8.49 1.80
CA LEU A 312 26.05 -8.07 3.12
C LEU A 312 25.43 -8.89 4.27
N ARG A 313 26.24 -9.43 5.19
CA ARG A 313 25.76 -10.08 6.42
C ARG A 313 25.92 -9.15 7.61
N TYR A 314 24.85 -9.00 8.39
CA TYR A 314 24.82 -8.19 9.59
C TYR A 314 24.42 -9.06 10.79
N TYR A 315 25.34 -9.20 11.76
CA TYR A 315 25.17 -10.10 12.89
C TYR A 315 24.59 -9.36 14.09
N VAL A 316 23.53 -9.87 14.69
CA VAL A 316 22.87 -9.22 15.84
C VAL A 316 22.92 -10.14 17.04
N LEU A 317 23.53 -9.67 18.12
CA LEU A 317 23.45 -10.31 19.43
C LEU A 317 22.29 -9.69 20.20
N ILE A 318 21.28 -10.47 20.55
CA ILE A 318 20.11 -10.02 21.31
C ILE A 318 20.36 -10.33 22.78
N HIS A 319 20.53 -9.27 23.56
CA HIS A 319 20.72 -9.33 24.99
C HIS A 319 19.40 -9.10 25.71
N ASP A 320 19.04 -10.06 26.56
CA ASP A 320 17.94 -9.93 27.51
C ASP A 320 18.40 -9.07 28.69
N GLU A 321 17.85 -7.87 28.82
CA GLU A 321 18.25 -6.88 29.83
C GLU A 321 17.89 -7.29 31.26
N GLU A 322 16.94 -8.23 31.44
CA GLU A 322 16.40 -8.57 32.75
C GLU A 322 17.01 -9.84 33.31
N THR A 323 17.29 -10.82 32.44
CA THR A 323 17.88 -12.10 32.87
C THR A 323 19.36 -12.25 32.50
N GLY A 324 19.87 -11.40 31.60
CA GLY A 324 21.20 -11.53 31.03
C GLY A 324 22.29 -10.79 31.81
N ASP A 325 23.51 -11.34 31.76
CA ASP A 325 24.72 -10.61 32.17
C ASP A 325 25.26 -9.77 31.01
N ILE A 326 25.17 -8.44 31.16
CA ILE A 326 25.63 -7.48 30.15
C ILE A 326 27.14 -7.51 29.96
N ALA A 327 27.93 -7.79 31.00
CA ALA A 327 29.40 -7.87 30.89
C ALA A 327 29.81 -9.08 30.03
N LYS A 328 29.18 -10.23 30.27
CA LYS A 328 29.34 -11.44 29.44
C LYS A 328 28.87 -11.21 27.99
N SER A 329 27.76 -10.49 27.83
CA SER A 329 27.21 -10.18 26.50
C SER A 329 28.13 -9.25 25.71
N ASN A 330 28.74 -8.26 26.36
CA ASN A 330 29.75 -7.40 25.75
C ASN A 330 31.01 -8.18 25.34
N GLN A 331 31.50 -9.09 26.18
CA GLN A 331 32.64 -9.96 25.84
C GLN A 331 32.34 -10.85 24.63
N THR A 332 31.12 -11.39 24.58
CA THR A 332 30.62 -12.19 23.46
C THR A 332 30.54 -11.35 22.20
N PHE A 333 30.00 -10.13 22.29
CA PHE A 333 29.90 -9.18 21.19
C PHE A 333 31.28 -8.77 20.64
N ASP A 334 32.26 -8.52 21.51
CA ASP A 334 33.64 -8.27 21.09
C ASP A 334 34.26 -9.48 20.37
N SER A 335 33.94 -10.68 20.84
CA SER A 335 34.37 -11.91 20.19
C SER A 335 33.70 -12.07 18.81
N MET A 336 32.42 -11.72 18.67
CA MET A 336 31.73 -11.70 17.37
C MET A 336 32.37 -10.71 16.41
N LYS A 337 32.68 -9.49 16.84
CA LYS A 337 33.35 -8.48 16.00
C LYS A 337 34.71 -8.96 15.48
N ARG A 338 35.47 -9.70 16.29
CA ARG A 338 36.74 -10.31 15.85
C ARG A 338 36.57 -11.40 14.80
N HIS A 339 35.48 -12.17 14.86
CA HIS A 339 35.23 -13.30 13.95
C HIS A 339 34.52 -12.91 12.65
N PHE A 340 33.57 -11.97 12.72
CA PHE A 340 32.66 -11.62 11.62
C PHE A 340 32.84 -10.19 11.11
N GLY A 341 33.71 -9.39 11.74
CA GLY A 341 33.98 -8.01 11.35
C GLY A 341 33.05 -7.00 12.01
N LEU A 342 33.01 -5.79 11.44
CA LEU A 342 32.37 -4.62 12.05
C LEU A 342 30.85 -4.56 11.85
N HIS A 343 30.28 -5.39 10.97
CA HIS A 343 28.83 -5.45 10.72
C HIS A 343 28.13 -6.28 11.80
N CYS A 344 28.22 -5.80 13.04
CA CYS A 344 27.62 -6.43 14.21
C CYS A 344 26.88 -5.39 15.06
N HIS A 345 25.77 -5.77 15.70
CA HIS A 345 25.08 -4.93 16.68
C HIS A 345 24.67 -5.72 17.94
N LEU A 346 24.71 -5.05 19.09
CA LEU A 346 24.21 -5.58 20.36
C LEU A 346 22.83 -4.96 20.62
N LEU A 347 21.77 -5.70 20.32
CA LEU A 347 20.40 -5.25 20.56
C LEU A 347 19.98 -5.65 21.97
N ARG A 348 19.65 -4.67 22.81
CA ARG A 348 19.14 -4.90 24.17
C ARG A 348 17.63 -4.87 24.14
N LEU A 349 16.99 -5.93 24.63
CA LEU A 349 15.54 -6.04 24.75
C LEU A 349 15.21 -6.58 26.14
N LYS A 350 14.10 -6.14 26.71
CA LYS A 350 13.54 -6.79 27.91
C LYS A 350 12.87 -8.12 27.53
N SER A 351 12.65 -9.05 28.44
CA SER A 351 11.96 -10.33 28.14
C SER A 351 10.50 -10.35 28.60
N HIS A 352 10.13 -9.51 29.58
CA HIS A 352 8.75 -9.49 30.08
C HIS A 352 7.73 -9.03 29.02
N PRO A 353 6.52 -9.61 29.01
CA PRO A 353 5.40 -9.08 28.25
C PRO A 353 4.98 -7.73 28.85
N THR A 354 4.73 -6.75 27.99
CA THR A 354 4.27 -5.41 28.40
C THR A 354 2.77 -5.31 28.21
N ILE A 355 2.08 -4.78 29.20
CA ILE A 355 0.63 -4.55 29.15
C ILE A 355 0.34 -3.05 28.95
N PRO A 356 -0.85 -2.69 28.43
CA PRO A 356 -1.19 -1.29 28.15
C PRO A 356 -1.23 -0.38 29.39
N SER A 357 -1.30 -0.95 30.60
CA SER A 357 -1.32 -0.21 31.87
C SER A 357 0.07 0.11 32.42
N ASP A 358 1.15 -0.41 31.81
CA ASP A 358 2.50 -0.10 32.27
C ASP A 358 2.89 1.32 31.83
N ASP A 359 3.54 2.08 32.72
CA ASP A 359 3.86 3.51 32.52
C ASP A 359 4.70 3.78 31.26
N ASP A 360 5.61 2.85 30.90
CA ASP A 360 6.49 2.96 29.73
C ASP A 360 6.02 2.10 28.53
N SER A 361 4.73 1.69 28.51
CA SER A 361 4.21 0.86 27.44
C SER A 361 3.92 1.64 26.16
N VAL A 362 4.42 1.13 25.03
CA VAL A 362 4.21 1.68 23.70
C VAL A 362 3.60 0.61 22.82
N ARG A 363 2.46 0.92 22.21
CA ARG A 363 1.82 0.03 21.23
C ARG A 363 2.77 -0.18 20.05
N VAL A 364 2.97 -1.44 19.65
CA VAL A 364 3.78 -1.75 18.48
C VAL A 364 3.16 -1.09 17.23
N PRO A 365 3.93 -0.35 16.43
CA PRO A 365 3.41 0.23 15.19
C PRO A 365 2.91 -0.86 14.24
N THR A 366 1.82 -0.58 13.53
CA THR A 366 1.33 -1.47 12.46
C THR A 366 2.26 -1.39 11.25
N CYS A 367 2.38 -2.49 10.53
CA CYS A 367 3.12 -2.53 9.27
C CYS A 367 2.20 -2.07 8.14
N ASP A 368 2.48 -0.92 7.51
CA ASP A 368 1.69 -0.43 6.37
C ASP A 368 1.92 -1.26 5.10
N TRP A 369 3.11 -1.87 4.98
CA TRP A 369 3.57 -2.60 3.78
C TRP A 369 3.36 -4.12 3.90
N MET A 370 2.15 -4.50 4.29
CA MET A 370 1.68 -5.89 4.26
C MET A 370 1.05 -6.23 2.91
N SER A 371 1.20 -7.49 2.48
CA SER A 371 0.51 -7.97 1.27
C SER A 371 -1.00 -8.02 1.49
N ALA A 372 -1.78 -7.99 0.41
CA ALA A 372 -3.24 -8.08 0.51
C ALA A 372 -3.69 -9.38 1.20
N SER A 373 -3.03 -10.50 0.90
CA SER A 373 -3.30 -11.80 1.54
C SER A 373 -3.01 -11.81 3.04
N GLU A 374 -1.98 -11.10 3.48
CA GLU A 374 -1.60 -11.02 4.90
C GLU A 374 -2.64 -10.23 5.69
N GLU A 375 -3.08 -9.09 5.16
CA GLU A 375 -4.10 -8.27 5.81
C GLU A 375 -5.48 -8.94 5.78
N LEU A 376 -5.87 -9.59 4.68
CA LEU A 376 -7.11 -10.38 4.63
C LEU A 376 -7.12 -11.48 5.69
N ALA A 377 -6.01 -12.18 5.87
CA ALA A 377 -5.88 -13.21 6.90
C ALA A 377 -6.00 -12.61 8.31
N GLU A 378 -5.47 -11.40 8.54
CA GLU A 378 -5.60 -10.70 9.82
C GLU A 378 -7.04 -10.21 10.06
N ILE A 379 -7.73 -9.68 9.04
CA ILE A 379 -9.16 -9.33 9.11
C ILE A 379 -9.97 -10.58 9.48
N GLN A 380 -9.78 -11.68 8.75
CA GLN A 380 -10.47 -12.95 9.01
C GLN A 380 -10.18 -13.49 10.42
N LYS A 381 -8.93 -13.38 10.89
CA LYS A 381 -8.55 -13.78 12.26
C LYS A 381 -9.31 -12.96 13.30
N ARG A 382 -9.42 -11.63 13.12
CA ARG A 382 -10.15 -10.76 14.05
C ARG A 382 -11.66 -10.92 14.00
N GLU A 383 -12.21 -11.30 12.86
CA GLU A 383 -13.65 -11.59 12.72
C GLU A 383 -14.06 -12.91 13.40
N THR A 384 -13.15 -13.89 13.39
CA THR A 384 -13.40 -15.21 13.98
C THR A 384 -13.03 -15.28 15.47
N ALA A 385 -12.26 -14.32 15.98
CA ALA A 385 -11.92 -14.24 17.40
C ALA A 385 -13.16 -13.82 18.23
N ASP A 386 -13.42 -14.55 19.31
CA ASP A 386 -14.48 -14.22 20.26
C ASP A 386 -14.12 -13.07 21.21
N ASP A 387 -12.83 -12.70 21.27
CA ASP A 387 -12.31 -11.65 22.13
C ASP A 387 -12.43 -10.27 21.46
N ILE A 388 -12.96 -9.30 22.20
CA ILE A 388 -13.18 -7.90 21.76
C ILE A 388 -11.88 -7.08 21.89
N THR A 389 -10.87 -7.62 22.60
CA THR A 389 -9.61 -6.92 22.86
C THR A 389 -8.73 -6.80 21.61
N ASP A 390 -8.06 -5.65 21.45
CA ASP A 390 -7.11 -5.43 20.35
C ASP A 390 -5.90 -6.37 20.52
N PRO A 391 -5.62 -7.30 19.58
CA PRO A 391 -4.52 -8.26 19.70
C PRO A 391 -3.14 -7.63 19.51
N THR A 392 -3.05 -6.31 19.28
CA THR A 392 -1.78 -5.65 18.98
C THR A 392 -0.89 -5.63 20.23
N PRO A 393 0.35 -6.16 20.14
CA PRO A 393 1.25 -6.21 21.27
C PRO A 393 1.76 -4.82 21.66
N TYR A 394 2.21 -4.71 22.91
CA TYR A 394 2.87 -3.55 23.48
C TYR A 394 4.32 -3.90 23.80
N LEU A 395 5.21 -2.91 23.69
CA LEU A 395 6.62 -3.03 24.04
C LEU A 395 7.02 -1.88 24.98
N PRO A 396 8.05 -2.05 25.81
CA PRO A 396 8.63 -0.94 26.57
C PRO A 396 9.19 0.12 25.61
N ASP A 397 9.06 1.41 25.94
CA ASP A 397 9.62 2.50 25.12
C ASP A 397 11.15 2.36 24.92
N SER A 398 11.85 1.78 25.91
CA SER A 398 13.28 1.46 25.80
C SER A 398 13.56 0.51 24.63
N ASP A 399 12.76 -0.54 24.46
CA ASP A 399 12.93 -1.53 23.40
C ASP A 399 12.62 -0.91 22.03
N VAL A 400 11.56 -0.10 21.95
CA VAL A 400 11.18 0.65 20.74
C VAL A 400 12.32 1.60 20.33
N SER A 401 12.92 2.30 21.29
CA SER A 401 14.05 3.20 21.06
C SER A 401 15.32 2.45 20.63
N SER A 402 15.61 1.30 21.23
CA SER A 402 16.71 0.42 20.83
C SER A 402 16.53 -0.12 19.41
N LEU A 403 15.32 -0.55 19.05
CA LEU A 403 14.99 -1.02 17.69
C LEU A 403 15.14 0.09 16.66
N ARG A 404 14.64 1.29 16.93
CA ARG A 404 14.82 2.47 16.05
C ARG A 404 16.30 2.78 15.83
N THR A 405 17.09 2.76 16.90
CA THR A 405 18.54 3.01 16.83
C THR A 405 19.25 1.95 16.01
N PHE A 406 18.94 0.67 16.26
CA PHE A 406 19.47 -0.46 15.51
C PHE A 406 19.18 -0.34 14.00
N ILE A 407 17.92 -0.10 13.61
CA ILE A 407 17.56 0.02 12.19
C ILE A 407 18.29 1.20 11.54
N ARG A 408 18.39 2.33 12.23
CA ARG A 408 19.12 3.49 11.73
C ARG A 408 20.59 3.18 11.50
N GLU A 409 21.24 2.53 12.46
CA GLU A 409 22.65 2.14 12.37
C GLU A 409 22.90 1.15 11.23
N LEU A 410 22.09 0.09 11.16
CA LEU A 410 22.11 -0.91 10.10
C LEU A 410 22.05 -0.27 8.72
N VAL A 411 21.08 0.62 8.50
CA VAL A 411 20.86 1.24 7.19
C VAL A 411 21.95 2.25 6.85
N THR A 412 22.24 3.19 7.75
CA THR A 412 23.11 4.34 7.46
C THR A 412 24.60 3.99 7.48
N GLN A 413 25.01 3.00 8.28
CA GLN A 413 26.43 2.66 8.43
C GLN A 413 26.85 1.43 7.61
N SER A 414 25.91 0.55 7.26
CA SER A 414 26.23 -0.72 6.58
C SER A 414 25.55 -0.89 5.24
N ILE A 415 24.21 -0.85 5.18
CA ILE A 415 23.49 -1.16 3.94
C ILE A 415 23.77 -0.14 2.84
N ILE A 416 23.53 1.15 3.11
CA ILE A 416 23.70 2.20 2.09
C ILE A 416 25.15 2.29 1.61
N PRO A 417 26.17 2.36 2.50
CA PRO A 417 27.56 2.38 2.06
C PRO A 417 27.97 1.14 1.25
N ASN A 418 27.43 -0.04 1.57
CA ASN A 418 27.69 -1.25 0.80
C ASN A 418 27.03 -1.20 -0.59
N MET A 419 25.79 -0.71 -0.68
CA MET A 419 25.09 -0.52 -1.96
C MET A 419 25.79 0.51 -2.83
N GLU A 420 26.19 1.66 -2.28
CA GLU A 420 26.96 2.70 -2.98
C GLU A 420 28.26 2.15 -3.56
N ARG A 421 29.02 1.38 -2.77
CA ARG A 421 30.24 0.72 -3.22
C ARG A 421 29.96 -0.26 -4.36
N SER A 422 28.92 -1.08 -4.22
CA SER A 422 28.52 -2.06 -5.23
C SER A 422 28.15 -1.37 -6.55
N VAL A 423 27.37 -0.27 -6.47
CA VAL A 423 27.00 0.56 -7.62
C VAL A 423 28.25 1.14 -8.30
N ALA A 424 29.19 1.70 -7.52
CA ALA A 424 30.43 2.24 -8.07
C ALA A 424 31.25 1.17 -8.80
N THR A 425 31.45 0.00 -8.18
CA THR A 425 32.21 -1.12 -8.74
C THR A 425 31.57 -1.66 -10.02
N TRP A 426 30.26 -1.93 -10.03
CA TRP A 426 29.60 -2.45 -11.22
C TRP A 426 29.50 -1.42 -12.34
N ASN A 427 29.32 -0.13 -12.03
CA ASN A 427 29.31 0.93 -13.03
C ASN A 427 30.69 1.07 -13.72
N GLU A 428 31.78 0.97 -12.96
CA GLU A 428 33.14 0.94 -13.54
C GLU A 428 33.35 -0.28 -14.45
N GLN A 429 32.84 -1.46 -14.07
CA GLN A 429 32.87 -2.66 -14.92
C GLN A 429 32.12 -2.46 -16.24
N ILE A 430 30.99 -1.74 -16.24
CA ILE A 430 30.24 -1.43 -17.46
C ILE A 430 30.99 -0.41 -18.32
N LEU A 431 31.53 0.65 -17.71
CA LEU A 431 32.27 1.69 -18.40
C LEU A 431 33.57 1.18 -19.01
N SER A 432 34.28 0.28 -18.33
CA SER A 432 35.49 -0.36 -18.84
C SER A 432 35.19 -1.29 -20.02
N ARG A 433 34.10 -2.06 -19.97
CA ARG A 433 33.61 -2.83 -21.13
C ARG A 433 33.29 -1.94 -22.32
N ARG A 434 32.74 -0.75 -22.09
CA ARG A 434 32.44 0.25 -23.14
C ARG A 434 33.70 0.91 -23.72
N ARG A 435 34.74 1.15 -22.92
CA ARG A 435 36.00 1.76 -23.38
C ARG A 435 36.97 0.74 -24.03
N GLY A 436 36.97 -0.51 -23.56
CA GLY A 436 37.89 -1.56 -24.04
C GLY A 436 37.44 -2.31 -25.30
N LEU A 437 36.21 -2.07 -25.80
CA LEU A 437 35.62 -2.75 -26.96
C LEU A 437 35.08 -1.76 -28.01
N SER A 438 35.77 -0.63 -28.19
CA SER A 438 35.52 0.37 -29.26
C SER A 438 35.74 -0.17 -30.70
N GLY A 439 35.55 -1.47 -30.94
CA GLY A 439 35.72 -2.12 -32.24
C GLY A 439 34.83 -3.34 -32.55
N ARG A 440 33.91 -3.79 -31.68
CA ARG A 440 33.13 -5.03 -31.96
C ARG A 440 31.59 -4.97 -31.85
N PHE A 441 30.99 -3.81 -31.59
CA PHE A 441 29.52 -3.66 -31.60
C PHE A 441 28.96 -2.81 -32.76
N MET A 442 29.71 -2.70 -33.85
CA MET A 442 29.22 -2.23 -35.17
C MET A 442 29.07 -3.42 -36.13
N SER A 443 28.46 -4.50 -35.66
CA SER A 443 28.06 -5.64 -36.49
C SER A 443 26.55 -5.82 -36.38
N LEU A 444 25.79 -4.96 -37.08
CA LEU A 444 24.44 -5.26 -37.61
C LEU A 444 23.82 -4.10 -38.44
N SER A 445 24.64 -3.30 -39.12
CA SER A 445 24.15 -2.39 -40.16
C SER A 445 25.03 -2.49 -41.40
N LYS A 446 24.78 -3.54 -42.22
CA LYS A 446 25.10 -3.64 -43.67
C LYS A 446 25.01 -5.10 -44.11
N ARG A 447 23.79 -5.56 -44.42
CA ARG A 447 23.59 -6.66 -45.38
C ARG A 447 22.46 -6.27 -46.33
N TRP A 448 22.79 -5.34 -47.22
CA TRP A 448 22.09 -5.09 -48.47
C TRP A 448 23.16 -4.83 -49.54
N THR A 449 23.72 -5.90 -50.08
CA THR A 449 24.42 -5.92 -51.37
C THR A 449 24.13 -7.28 -52.01
N PRO A 450 23.48 -7.34 -53.18
CA PRO A 450 23.35 -8.57 -53.95
C PRO A 450 24.68 -8.85 -54.67
N PHE A 451 24.85 -10.09 -55.15
CA PHE A 451 26.00 -10.67 -55.87
C PHE A 451 27.06 -11.36 -55.00
N GLY A 452 27.17 -12.69 -55.15
CA GLY A 452 28.32 -13.47 -54.67
C GLY A 452 28.02 -14.94 -54.32
N THR A 453 28.00 -15.78 -55.36
CA THR A 453 28.00 -17.25 -55.43
C THR A 453 28.40 -18.09 -54.20
N SER A 454 27.66 -19.18 -54.02
CA SER A 454 27.86 -20.30 -53.10
C SER A 454 29.24 -20.94 -53.15
N ARG A 455 29.72 -21.43 -52.00
CA ARG A 455 30.36 -22.75 -51.88
C ARG A 455 30.06 -23.35 -50.50
N ASN A 456 29.72 -24.62 -50.58
CA ASN A 456 29.19 -25.50 -49.54
C ASN A 456 30.30 -25.94 -48.56
N SER A 457 30.09 -25.74 -47.26
CA SER A 457 30.67 -26.60 -46.23
C SER A 457 29.61 -26.83 -45.15
N SER A 458 29.02 -28.02 -45.22
CA SER A 458 28.11 -28.57 -44.23
C SER A 458 28.86 -28.91 -42.95
N SER A 459 28.84 -28.00 -41.98
CA SER A 459 28.96 -28.35 -40.57
C SER A 459 27.65 -27.95 -39.90
N SER A 460 26.87 -28.95 -39.48
CA SER A 460 25.74 -28.79 -38.58
C SER A 460 26.24 -28.32 -37.21
N SER A 461 26.47 -27.01 -37.09
CA SER A 461 26.47 -26.32 -35.81
C SER A 461 25.09 -25.73 -35.62
N THR A 462 24.33 -26.32 -34.71
CA THR A 462 23.23 -25.65 -34.01
C THR A 462 23.78 -24.29 -33.61
N ALA A 463 23.27 -23.22 -34.23
CA ALA A 463 23.62 -21.86 -33.85
C ALA A 463 23.08 -21.62 -32.44
N SER A 464 23.83 -22.04 -31.43
CA SER A 464 23.61 -21.63 -30.05
C SER A 464 23.76 -20.12 -30.05
N SER A 465 22.66 -19.42 -29.83
CA SER A 465 22.67 -18.04 -29.38
C SER A 465 23.78 -17.89 -28.33
N ASN A 466 24.75 -17.01 -28.59
CA ASN A 466 25.90 -16.78 -27.70
C ASN A 466 25.49 -15.93 -26.47
N SER A 467 24.27 -16.15 -25.98
CA SER A 467 23.60 -15.43 -24.90
C SER A 467 23.75 -16.21 -23.59
N ASN A 468 23.90 -15.47 -22.49
CA ASN A 468 23.91 -16.05 -21.13
C ASN A 468 22.50 -16.37 -20.61
N TYR A 469 21.45 -16.13 -21.41
CA TYR A 469 20.07 -16.40 -21.05
C TYR A 469 19.74 -17.89 -21.14
N ASP A 470 19.35 -18.49 -20.02
CA ASP A 470 18.79 -19.84 -20.04
C ASP A 470 17.31 -19.75 -20.42
N SER A 471 17.00 -19.99 -21.70
CA SER A 471 15.61 -19.98 -22.18
C SER A 471 14.75 -21.12 -21.63
N LEU A 472 15.34 -22.22 -21.15
CA LEU A 472 14.59 -23.34 -20.57
C LEU A 472 14.17 -23.03 -19.13
N GLN A 473 15.08 -22.43 -18.35
CA GLN A 473 14.80 -22.08 -16.96
C GLN A 473 14.27 -20.66 -16.78
N GLY A 474 14.40 -19.82 -17.81
CA GLY A 474 13.81 -18.49 -17.89
C GLY A 474 14.55 -17.40 -17.12
N PHE A 475 15.86 -17.54 -16.85
CA PHE A 475 16.65 -16.55 -16.11
C PHE A 475 18.11 -16.44 -16.57
N TYR A 476 18.78 -15.36 -16.13
CA TYR A 476 20.23 -15.19 -16.23
C TYR A 476 20.89 -15.57 -14.91
N ARG A 477 22.01 -16.29 -14.95
CA ARG A 477 22.75 -16.60 -13.71
C ARG A 477 23.19 -15.30 -13.02
N PRO A 478 23.25 -15.23 -11.67
CA PRO A 478 23.55 -13.99 -10.95
C PRO A 478 24.91 -13.37 -11.30
N ASP A 479 25.86 -14.18 -11.73
CA ASP A 479 27.21 -13.81 -12.17
C ASP A 479 27.26 -13.33 -13.63
N ALA A 480 26.19 -13.54 -14.41
CA ALA A 480 26.10 -13.08 -15.78
C ALA A 480 26.11 -11.53 -15.84
N PRO A 481 26.79 -10.94 -16.82
CA PRO A 481 26.89 -9.48 -16.89
C PRO A 481 25.54 -8.80 -17.03
N GLU A 482 24.59 -9.41 -17.73
CA GLU A 482 23.22 -8.90 -17.86
C GLU A 482 22.51 -8.86 -16.50
N ALA A 483 22.70 -9.88 -15.65
CA ALA A 483 22.16 -9.92 -14.30
C ALA A 483 22.83 -8.88 -13.38
N ILE A 484 24.15 -8.72 -13.46
CA ILE A 484 24.89 -7.69 -12.71
C ILE A 484 24.44 -6.29 -13.13
N MET A 485 24.25 -6.03 -14.43
CA MET A 485 23.74 -4.76 -14.92
C MET A 485 22.29 -4.51 -14.46
N ARG A 486 21.44 -5.54 -14.44
CA ARG A 486 20.05 -5.42 -13.93
C ARG A 486 20.07 -5.04 -12.45
N ARG A 487 20.88 -5.73 -11.63
CA ARG A 487 21.06 -5.45 -10.21
C ARG A 487 21.63 -4.07 -9.95
N LEU A 488 22.61 -3.62 -10.74
CA LEU A 488 23.13 -2.25 -10.68
C LEU A 488 22.01 -1.23 -10.88
N ALA A 489 21.21 -1.40 -11.92
CA ALA A 489 20.16 -0.46 -12.26
C ALA A 489 19.04 -0.43 -11.21
N ASP A 490 18.66 -1.59 -10.68
CA ASP A 490 17.69 -1.72 -9.60
C ASP A 490 18.23 -1.10 -8.29
N TYR A 491 19.52 -1.26 -7.97
CA TYR A 491 20.18 -0.57 -6.85
C TYR A 491 20.17 0.95 -7.04
N CYS A 492 20.47 1.43 -8.24
CA CYS A 492 20.40 2.87 -8.54
C CYS A 492 18.98 3.41 -8.36
N PHE A 493 17.95 2.64 -8.75
CA PHE A 493 16.56 3.01 -8.55
C PHE A 493 16.21 3.08 -7.04
N MET A 494 16.58 2.07 -6.25
CA MET A 494 16.38 2.08 -4.78
C MET A 494 17.12 3.24 -4.09
N LEU A 495 18.31 3.58 -4.58
CA LEU A 495 19.13 4.71 -4.10
C LEU A 495 18.70 6.08 -4.69
N ARG A 496 17.63 6.11 -5.51
CA ARG A 496 17.07 7.31 -6.13
C ARG A 496 18.03 8.02 -7.11
N ASP A 497 18.99 7.30 -7.69
CA ASP A 497 19.77 7.73 -8.86
C ASP A 497 19.07 7.30 -10.16
N TRP A 498 17.97 8.00 -10.45
CA TRP A 498 17.11 7.71 -11.62
C TRP A 498 17.85 7.82 -12.95
N LYS A 499 18.89 8.65 -13.02
CA LYS A 499 19.62 8.91 -14.27
C LYS A 499 20.50 7.73 -14.65
N LEU A 500 21.28 7.22 -13.69
CA LEU A 500 22.10 6.02 -13.95
C LEU A 500 21.20 4.80 -14.17
N ALA A 501 20.13 4.66 -13.37
CA ALA A 501 19.15 3.59 -13.53
C ALA A 501 18.57 3.57 -14.97
N LEU A 502 18.02 4.70 -15.44
CA LEU A 502 17.48 4.85 -16.80
C LEU A 502 18.49 4.47 -17.87
N SER A 503 19.72 5.00 -17.78
CA SER A 503 20.74 4.72 -18.79
C SER A 503 21.14 3.24 -18.84
N THR A 504 21.08 2.56 -17.69
CA THR A 504 21.41 1.13 -17.60
C THR A 504 20.27 0.26 -18.10
N TYR A 505 19.01 0.60 -17.79
CA TYR A 505 17.85 -0.12 -18.32
C TYR A 505 17.71 -0.02 -19.84
N ASP A 506 18.03 1.13 -20.44
CA ASP A 506 17.92 1.27 -21.90
C ASP A 506 18.89 0.34 -22.64
N ILE A 507 20.07 0.10 -22.07
CA ILE A 507 21.05 -0.88 -22.57
C ILE A 507 20.47 -2.29 -22.44
N LEU A 508 20.07 -2.65 -21.23
CA LEU A 508 19.52 -3.98 -20.92
C LEU A 508 18.31 -4.33 -21.76
N ARG A 509 17.42 -3.37 -22.01
CA ARG A 509 16.24 -3.55 -22.86
C ARG A 509 16.65 -4.02 -24.25
N THR A 510 17.69 -3.43 -24.86
CA THR A 510 18.16 -3.89 -26.17
C THR A 510 18.77 -5.29 -26.12
N ASP A 511 19.56 -5.60 -25.09
CA ASP A 511 20.19 -6.91 -24.91
C ASP A 511 19.15 -8.02 -24.69
N PHE A 512 18.20 -7.80 -23.77
CA PHE A 512 17.10 -8.72 -23.49
C PHE A 512 16.18 -8.96 -24.69
N GLN A 513 15.98 -7.93 -25.53
CA GLN A 513 15.22 -8.08 -26.77
C GLN A 513 15.94 -9.00 -27.76
N ASN A 514 17.26 -8.85 -27.91
CA ASN A 514 18.09 -9.69 -28.78
C ASN A 514 18.10 -11.14 -28.31
N ASP A 515 18.15 -11.35 -27.00
CA ASP A 515 18.11 -12.67 -26.35
C ASP A 515 16.73 -13.32 -26.36
N LYS A 516 15.68 -12.57 -26.74
CA LYS A 516 14.27 -12.97 -26.65
C LYS A 516 13.85 -13.32 -25.21
N ALA A 517 14.49 -12.69 -24.22
CA ALA A 517 14.16 -12.81 -22.82
C ALA A 517 12.99 -11.87 -22.45
N TRP A 518 11.79 -12.15 -22.96
CA TRP A 518 10.66 -11.20 -22.98
C TRP A 518 10.23 -10.66 -21.61
N ARG A 519 10.31 -11.46 -20.54
CA ARG A 519 10.01 -10.99 -19.17
C ARG A 519 11.08 -10.02 -18.65
N HIS A 520 12.35 -10.28 -18.95
CA HIS A 520 13.46 -9.38 -18.64
C HIS A 520 13.38 -8.09 -19.45
N TYR A 521 13.05 -8.21 -20.74
CA TYR A 521 12.79 -7.08 -21.62
C TYR A 521 11.66 -6.19 -21.08
N ALA A 522 10.54 -6.79 -20.70
CA ALA A 522 9.40 -6.09 -20.13
C ALA A 522 9.76 -5.34 -18.85
N GLY A 523 10.46 -6.00 -17.92
CA GLY A 523 10.93 -5.37 -16.67
C GLY A 523 11.91 -4.23 -16.89
N ALA A 524 12.84 -4.37 -17.83
CA ALA A 524 13.75 -3.29 -18.19
C ALA A 524 13.02 -2.10 -18.85
N ALA A 525 12.05 -2.36 -19.73
CA ALA A 525 11.25 -1.31 -20.36
C ALA A 525 10.33 -0.59 -19.35
N GLU A 526 9.68 -1.32 -18.46
CA GLU A 526 8.90 -0.77 -17.34
C GLU A 526 9.78 0.17 -16.51
N MET A 527 10.93 -0.32 -16.02
CA MET A 527 11.78 0.48 -15.15
C MET A 527 12.48 1.63 -15.88
N ALA A 528 12.71 1.54 -17.19
CA ALA A 528 13.16 2.69 -17.99
C ALA A 528 12.09 3.80 -18.02
N ALA A 529 10.83 3.45 -18.30
CA ALA A 529 9.72 4.41 -18.27
C ALA A 529 9.57 5.06 -16.89
N LEU A 530 9.58 4.25 -15.83
CA LEU A 530 9.47 4.75 -14.46
C LEU A 530 10.66 5.63 -14.08
N SER A 531 11.90 5.25 -14.41
CA SER A 531 13.08 6.08 -14.12
C SER A 531 13.01 7.44 -14.80
N ALA A 532 12.58 7.49 -16.06
CA ALA A 532 12.38 8.73 -16.79
C ALA A 532 11.26 9.60 -16.17
N LEU A 533 10.16 8.98 -15.74
CA LEU A 533 9.03 9.65 -15.12
C LEU A 533 9.30 10.08 -13.65
N MET A 534 10.21 9.41 -12.96
CA MET A 534 10.64 9.76 -11.60
C MET A 534 11.68 10.89 -11.59
N ALA A 535 12.49 11.01 -12.64
CA ALA A 535 13.50 12.05 -12.75
C ALA A 535 12.88 13.46 -12.68
N PRO A 536 13.49 14.41 -11.92
CA PRO A 536 12.96 15.76 -11.77
C PRO A 536 13.02 16.60 -13.06
N THR A 537 13.76 16.11 -14.07
CA THR A 537 13.97 16.79 -15.34
C THR A 537 12.63 17.02 -16.06
N PRO A 538 12.37 18.22 -16.62
CA PRO A 538 11.21 18.45 -17.46
C PRO A 538 11.29 17.58 -18.72
N LEU A 539 10.17 16.94 -19.08
CA LEU A 539 10.07 16.07 -20.23
C LEU A 539 9.36 16.81 -21.38
N SER A 540 9.99 16.84 -22.55
CA SER A 540 9.35 17.35 -23.77
C SER A 540 8.26 16.40 -24.26
N SER A 541 7.24 16.90 -24.96
CA SER A 541 6.21 16.06 -25.60
C SER A 541 6.82 14.96 -26.46
N LYS A 542 7.81 15.31 -27.30
CA LYS A 542 8.55 14.38 -28.16
C LYS A 542 9.21 13.25 -27.36
N SER A 543 9.93 13.59 -26.29
CA SER A 543 10.58 12.56 -25.45
C SER A 543 9.57 11.64 -24.74
N ARG A 544 8.36 12.14 -24.44
CA ARG A 544 7.30 11.30 -23.85
C ARG A 544 6.72 10.34 -24.87
N SER A 545 6.38 10.82 -26.07
CA SER A 545 5.77 9.99 -27.11
C SER A 545 6.73 8.99 -27.75
N GLU A 546 7.98 9.39 -28.03
CA GLU A 546 8.93 8.51 -28.75
C GLU A 546 9.60 7.47 -27.85
N ASN A 547 9.79 7.78 -26.56
CA ASN A 547 10.50 6.90 -25.63
C ASN A 547 9.56 6.30 -24.59
N ILE A 548 8.95 7.13 -23.74
CA ILE A 548 8.19 6.65 -22.58
C ILE A 548 6.97 5.84 -23.02
N ASP A 549 6.16 6.36 -23.94
CA ASP A 549 4.98 5.63 -24.44
C ASP A 549 5.39 4.31 -25.11
N ALA A 550 6.46 4.30 -25.91
CA ALA A 550 6.97 3.09 -26.54
C ALA A 550 7.47 2.05 -25.52
N TRP A 551 8.12 2.49 -24.43
CA TRP A 551 8.56 1.60 -23.35
C TRP A 551 7.39 1.03 -22.55
N ILE A 552 6.38 1.84 -22.23
CA ILE A 552 5.16 1.38 -21.55
C ILE A 552 4.42 0.35 -22.42
N GLU A 553 4.28 0.64 -23.72
CA GLU A 553 3.64 -0.28 -24.67
C GLU A 553 4.40 -1.61 -24.75
N ALA A 554 5.72 -1.54 -24.93
CA ALA A 554 6.58 -2.71 -25.03
C ALA A 554 6.52 -3.58 -23.75
N ALA A 555 6.53 -2.95 -22.57
CA ALA A 555 6.40 -3.66 -21.30
C ALA A 555 5.01 -4.29 -21.13
N SER A 556 3.94 -3.51 -21.32
CA SER A 556 2.55 -3.98 -21.18
C SER A 556 2.25 -5.14 -22.14
N TYR A 557 2.66 -5.02 -23.41
CA TYR A 557 2.50 -6.07 -24.41
C TYR A 557 3.28 -7.34 -24.03
N SER A 558 4.55 -7.19 -23.66
CA SER A 558 5.41 -8.34 -23.34
C SER A 558 4.98 -9.09 -22.08
N TYR A 559 4.37 -8.40 -21.10
CA TYR A 559 3.79 -9.03 -19.92
C TYR A 559 2.42 -9.69 -20.17
N THR A 560 1.65 -9.22 -21.16
CA THR A 560 0.31 -9.77 -21.46
C THR A 560 0.33 -10.85 -22.53
N ASP A 561 1.39 -10.96 -23.33
CA ASP A 561 1.51 -11.98 -24.37
C ASP A 561 1.50 -13.41 -23.78
N ARG A 562 0.35 -14.08 -23.96
CA ARG A 562 0.05 -15.42 -23.42
C ARG A 562 0.93 -16.52 -24.00
N GLN A 563 1.49 -16.32 -25.19
CA GLN A 563 2.29 -17.35 -25.86
C GLN A 563 3.63 -17.62 -25.17
N ARG A 564 4.09 -16.70 -24.30
CA ARG A 564 5.45 -16.72 -23.73
C ARG A 564 5.51 -16.50 -22.21
N SER A 565 4.46 -16.94 -21.51
CA SER A 565 4.31 -16.88 -20.05
C SER A 565 3.84 -15.50 -19.54
N ALA A 566 2.53 -15.24 -19.73
CA ALA A 566 1.87 -14.03 -19.26
C ALA A 566 2.10 -13.76 -17.77
N ALA A 567 2.19 -12.48 -17.41
CA ALA A 567 2.39 -11.99 -16.06
C ALA A 567 1.53 -10.72 -15.85
N PRO A 568 0.18 -10.85 -15.83
CA PRO A 568 -0.76 -9.73 -15.86
C PRO A 568 -0.58 -8.75 -14.70
N TYR A 569 -0.16 -9.22 -13.52
CA TYR A 569 0.21 -8.37 -12.39
C TYR A 569 1.25 -7.29 -12.77
N TYR A 570 2.31 -7.66 -13.49
CA TYR A 570 3.36 -6.73 -13.89
C TYR A 570 2.90 -5.78 -15.01
N ALA A 571 2.01 -6.25 -15.89
CA ALA A 571 1.35 -5.37 -16.86
C ALA A 571 0.51 -4.30 -16.16
N LEU A 572 -0.28 -4.70 -15.15
CA LEU A 572 -1.08 -3.79 -14.34
C LEU A 572 -0.19 -2.79 -13.59
N ARG A 573 0.86 -3.28 -12.90
CA ARG A 573 1.86 -2.45 -12.21
C ARG A 573 2.43 -1.40 -13.16
N THR A 574 2.95 -1.83 -14.32
CA THR A 574 3.50 -0.93 -15.35
C THR A 574 2.53 0.19 -15.69
N LEU A 575 1.29 -0.15 -16.03
CA LEU A 575 0.29 0.83 -16.47
C LEU A 575 -0.13 1.77 -15.35
N VAL A 576 -0.42 1.24 -14.15
CA VAL A 576 -0.87 2.04 -13.00
C VAL A 576 0.20 3.04 -12.57
N LEU A 577 1.44 2.59 -12.42
CA LEU A 577 2.55 3.45 -12.01
C LEU A 577 2.82 4.53 -13.07
N SER A 578 2.78 4.16 -14.34
CA SER A 578 3.07 5.08 -15.43
C SER A 578 2.03 6.19 -15.56
N PHE A 579 0.73 5.85 -15.48
CA PHE A 579 -0.30 6.88 -15.64
C PHE A 579 -0.34 7.84 -14.44
N GLU A 580 -0.14 7.36 -13.21
CA GLU A 580 -0.08 8.23 -12.03
C GLU A 580 1.14 9.16 -12.08
N LEU A 581 2.31 8.68 -12.53
CA LEU A 581 3.47 9.55 -12.70
C LEU A 581 3.32 10.53 -13.87
N LEU A 582 2.67 10.12 -14.97
CA LEU A 582 2.34 11.02 -16.08
C LEU A 582 1.36 12.12 -15.63
N ARG A 583 0.41 11.79 -14.75
CA ARG A 583 -0.54 12.75 -14.17
C ARG A 583 0.19 13.90 -13.44
N LEU A 584 1.30 13.60 -12.76
CA LEU A 584 2.15 14.61 -12.09
C LEU A 584 2.89 15.55 -13.05
N ARG A 585 2.96 15.22 -14.34
CA ARG A 585 3.56 16.10 -15.37
C ARG A 585 2.59 17.20 -15.84
N GLY A 586 1.37 17.23 -15.30
CA GLY A 586 0.41 18.30 -15.48
C GLY A 586 -0.37 18.22 -16.78
N ALA A 587 -0.96 19.35 -17.17
CA ALA A 587 -1.94 19.41 -18.27
C ALA A 587 -1.42 18.92 -19.62
N SER A 588 -0.10 19.00 -19.87
CA SER A 588 0.52 18.52 -21.11
C SER A 588 0.52 17.00 -21.24
N ALA A 589 0.47 16.27 -20.12
CA ALA A 589 0.50 14.82 -20.04
C ALA A 589 -0.84 14.17 -19.65
N ALA A 590 -1.84 14.99 -19.34
CA ALA A 590 -3.16 14.53 -18.87
C ALA A 590 -3.84 13.56 -19.85
N ASP A 591 -3.78 13.84 -21.15
CA ASP A 591 -4.37 12.97 -22.18
C ASP A 591 -3.62 11.62 -22.28
N ASP A 592 -2.29 11.63 -22.10
CA ASP A 592 -1.45 10.42 -22.14
C ASP A 592 -1.70 9.55 -20.91
N ALA A 593 -1.79 10.15 -19.72
CA ALA A 593 -2.14 9.46 -18.48
C ALA A 593 -3.52 8.79 -18.61
N ALA A 594 -4.53 9.53 -19.04
CA ALA A 594 -5.87 8.99 -19.22
C ALA A 594 -5.92 7.84 -20.24
N ARG A 595 -5.12 7.89 -21.30
CA ARG A 595 -5.01 6.80 -22.29
C ARG A 595 -4.46 5.52 -21.65
N TRP A 596 -3.37 5.62 -20.89
CA TRP A 596 -2.77 4.47 -20.21
C TRP A 596 -3.70 3.89 -19.13
N ALA A 597 -4.43 4.74 -18.41
CA ALA A 597 -5.48 4.29 -17.49
C ALA A 597 -6.64 3.59 -18.23
N THR A 598 -7.07 4.11 -19.38
CA THR A 598 -8.10 3.45 -20.23
C THR A 598 -7.62 2.08 -20.72
N ARG A 599 -6.32 1.95 -21.05
CA ARG A 599 -5.72 0.67 -21.47
C ARG A 599 -5.84 -0.43 -20.41
N ILE A 600 -5.82 -0.07 -19.13
CA ILE A 600 -6.05 -1.02 -18.03
C ILE A 600 -7.46 -1.64 -18.12
N LEU A 601 -8.47 -0.81 -18.42
CA LEU A 601 -9.86 -1.25 -18.58
C LEU A 601 -10.02 -2.12 -19.84
N GLU A 602 -9.45 -1.70 -20.98
CA GLU A 602 -9.51 -2.44 -22.24
C GLU A 602 -8.88 -3.83 -22.16
N THR A 603 -7.82 -3.98 -21.36
CA THR A 603 -7.08 -5.24 -21.22
C THR A 603 -7.67 -6.16 -20.15
N GLY A 604 -8.66 -5.69 -19.38
CA GLY A 604 -9.29 -6.46 -18.31
C GLY A 604 -8.30 -6.91 -17.23
N LEU A 605 -7.30 -6.08 -16.91
CA LEU A 605 -6.25 -6.41 -15.95
C LEU A 605 -6.70 -6.29 -14.49
N VAL A 606 -7.83 -5.62 -14.25
CA VAL A 606 -8.43 -5.38 -12.94
C VAL A 606 -9.78 -6.10 -12.82
N GLY A 607 -10.20 -6.35 -11.58
CA GLY A 607 -11.56 -6.78 -11.27
C GLY A 607 -12.53 -5.61 -11.23
N ALA A 608 -13.72 -5.83 -10.68
CA ALA A 608 -14.80 -4.85 -10.75
C ALA A 608 -14.53 -3.60 -9.87
N VAL A 609 -13.90 -3.77 -8.70
CA VAL A 609 -13.53 -2.65 -7.82
C VAL A 609 -12.41 -1.83 -8.46
N GLY A 610 -11.36 -2.50 -8.96
CA GLY A 610 -10.31 -1.85 -9.72
C GLY A 610 -10.84 -1.14 -10.97
N HIS A 611 -11.84 -1.69 -11.67
CA HIS A 611 -12.47 -1.04 -12.82
C HIS A 611 -13.14 0.29 -12.42
N ALA A 612 -13.91 0.31 -11.34
CA ALA A 612 -14.55 1.53 -10.84
C ALA A 612 -13.51 2.58 -10.39
N LEU A 613 -12.48 2.15 -9.64
CA LEU A 613 -11.38 3.02 -9.21
C LEU A 613 -10.63 3.62 -10.40
N ILE A 614 -10.23 2.82 -11.38
CA ILE A 614 -9.50 3.32 -12.56
C ILE A 614 -10.38 4.28 -13.37
N THR A 615 -11.69 4.05 -13.45
CA THR A 615 -12.64 4.98 -14.09
C THR A 615 -12.64 6.36 -13.40
N GLU A 616 -12.66 6.39 -12.06
CA GLU A 616 -12.50 7.62 -11.27
C GLU A 616 -11.15 8.29 -11.58
N ARG A 617 -10.07 7.51 -11.65
CA ARG A 617 -8.73 8.04 -11.96
C ARG A 617 -8.65 8.63 -13.37
N ILE A 618 -9.33 8.06 -14.37
CA ILE A 618 -9.41 8.64 -15.72
C ILE A 618 -10.07 10.02 -15.68
N SER A 619 -11.16 10.17 -14.92
CA SER A 619 -11.76 11.49 -14.67
C SER A 619 -10.75 12.46 -14.05
N ALA A 620 -10.03 12.01 -13.01
CA ALA A 620 -9.02 12.80 -12.32
C ALA A 620 -7.79 13.16 -13.18
N CYS A 621 -7.48 12.40 -14.23
CA CYS A 621 -6.47 12.77 -15.23
C CYS A 621 -6.96 13.93 -16.09
N TYR A 622 -8.20 13.85 -16.60
CA TYR A 622 -8.76 14.90 -17.46
C TYR A 622 -9.06 16.20 -16.72
N SER A 623 -9.38 16.15 -15.41
CA SER A 623 -9.71 17.35 -14.62
C SER A 623 -8.54 18.33 -14.48
N ILE A 624 -7.29 17.84 -14.55
CA ILE A 624 -6.06 18.67 -14.44
C ILE A 624 -5.93 19.64 -15.61
N ARG A 625 -6.46 19.29 -16.78
CA ARG A 625 -6.37 20.14 -17.97
C ARG A 625 -7.43 21.25 -17.93
N SER A 626 -7.08 22.32 -17.23
CA SER A 626 -7.80 23.58 -17.28
C SER A 626 -7.56 24.26 -18.62
N GLY A 627 -8.64 24.65 -19.29
CA GLY A 627 -8.54 25.32 -20.59
C GLY A 627 -7.92 26.71 -20.49
N ILE A 628 -7.42 27.22 -21.61
CA ILE A 628 -6.70 28.50 -21.69
C ILE A 628 -7.68 29.64 -22.01
N GLY A 629 -7.47 30.80 -21.38
CA GLY A 629 -8.24 32.03 -21.61
C GLY A 629 -9.65 32.01 -21.00
N ALA A 630 -10.38 33.11 -21.18
CA ALA A 630 -11.74 33.28 -20.63
C ALA A 630 -12.72 32.20 -21.09
N TYR A 631 -12.53 31.68 -22.31
CA TYR A 631 -13.36 30.63 -22.90
C TYR A 631 -12.93 29.20 -22.51
N LYS A 632 -11.89 29.04 -21.68
CA LYS A 632 -11.35 27.74 -21.27
C LYS A 632 -11.09 26.81 -22.47
N LEU A 633 -10.51 27.34 -23.54
CA LEU A 633 -10.28 26.59 -24.78
C LEU A 633 -9.28 25.46 -24.54
N GLY A 634 -9.57 24.26 -25.05
CA GLY A 634 -8.73 23.09 -24.86
C GLY A 634 -8.79 22.45 -23.47
N GLY A 635 -9.71 22.89 -22.60
CA GLY A 635 -9.99 22.22 -21.33
C GLY A 635 -10.69 20.87 -21.53
N ARG A 636 -10.46 19.92 -20.61
CA ARG A 636 -11.06 18.58 -20.66
C ARG A 636 -12.15 18.37 -19.60
N LYS A 637 -12.66 19.43 -18.97
CA LYS A 637 -13.65 19.34 -17.88
C LYS A 637 -14.90 18.52 -18.22
N ARG A 638 -15.49 18.71 -19.41
CA ARG A 638 -16.66 17.91 -19.84
C ARG A 638 -16.33 16.42 -20.00
N LYS A 639 -15.11 16.11 -20.46
CA LYS A 639 -14.63 14.73 -20.58
C LYS A 639 -14.39 14.12 -19.20
N ALA A 640 -13.77 14.87 -18.29
CA ALA A 640 -13.62 14.46 -16.89
C ALA A 640 -14.99 14.18 -16.25
N ALA A 641 -15.94 15.09 -16.42
CA ALA A 641 -17.29 14.96 -15.89
C ALA A 641 -18.01 13.71 -16.43
N PHE A 642 -17.87 13.40 -17.72
CA PHE A 642 -18.40 12.17 -18.30
C PHE A 642 -17.82 10.91 -17.65
N TRP A 643 -16.50 10.86 -17.47
CA TRP A 643 -15.86 9.74 -16.75
C TRP A 643 -16.28 9.64 -15.28
N ALA A 644 -16.57 10.77 -14.62
CA ALA A 644 -17.11 10.76 -13.26
C ALA A 644 -18.54 10.20 -13.20
N VAL A 645 -19.39 10.48 -14.21
CA VAL A 645 -20.71 9.84 -14.35
C VAL A 645 -20.58 8.33 -14.55
N LEU A 646 -19.66 7.88 -15.41
CA LEU A 646 -19.40 6.45 -15.59
C LEU A 646 -18.89 5.80 -14.30
N ALA A 647 -18.01 6.47 -13.55
CA ALA A 647 -17.54 5.97 -12.26
C ALA A 647 -18.71 5.84 -11.26
N ALA A 648 -19.62 6.81 -11.23
CA ALA A 648 -20.83 6.74 -10.38
C ALA A 648 -21.71 5.54 -10.73
N GLU A 649 -21.94 5.29 -12.02
CA GLU A 649 -22.69 4.12 -12.49
C GLU A 649 -21.99 2.80 -12.13
N HIS A 650 -20.66 2.71 -12.27
CA HIS A 650 -19.90 1.53 -11.87
C HIS A 650 -19.96 1.27 -10.36
N TRP A 651 -19.85 2.31 -9.53
CA TRP A 651 -19.98 2.17 -8.08
C TRP A 651 -21.40 1.78 -7.65
N TRP A 652 -22.42 2.32 -8.32
CA TRP A 652 -23.81 1.92 -8.09
C TRP A 652 -24.03 0.44 -8.41
N ARG A 653 -23.50 -0.07 -9.54
CA ARG A 653 -23.55 -1.51 -9.88
C ARG A 653 -22.85 -2.41 -8.86
N LEU A 654 -21.90 -1.86 -8.10
CA LEU A 654 -21.18 -2.55 -7.03
C LEU A 654 -21.82 -2.38 -5.66
N GLU A 655 -23.03 -1.82 -5.61
CA GLU A 655 -23.75 -1.54 -4.37
C GLU A 655 -22.94 -0.64 -3.41
N LYS A 656 -22.16 0.31 -3.95
CA LYS A 656 -21.37 1.29 -3.17
C LYS A 656 -22.00 2.68 -3.26
N SER A 657 -23.04 2.89 -2.45
CA SER A 657 -23.88 4.09 -2.48
C SER A 657 -23.12 5.39 -2.20
N LEU A 658 -22.15 5.40 -1.26
CA LEU A 658 -21.39 6.59 -0.91
C LEU A 658 -20.40 6.95 -2.02
N GLN A 659 -19.70 5.96 -2.57
CA GLN A 659 -18.76 6.22 -3.68
C GLN A 659 -19.48 6.67 -4.95
N ALA A 660 -20.65 6.09 -5.24
CA ALA A 660 -21.47 6.48 -6.38
C ALA A 660 -21.91 7.95 -6.28
N GLU A 661 -22.41 8.37 -5.12
CA GLU A 661 -22.79 9.77 -4.89
C GLU A 661 -21.59 10.72 -5.00
N LYS A 662 -20.45 10.40 -4.36
CA LYS A 662 -19.23 11.22 -4.46
C LYS A 662 -18.79 11.45 -5.90
N CYS A 663 -18.85 10.41 -6.73
CA CYS A 663 -18.53 10.50 -8.15
C CYS A 663 -19.54 11.35 -8.92
N LEU A 664 -20.84 11.21 -8.62
CA LEU A 664 -21.90 11.99 -9.26
C LEU A 664 -21.80 13.48 -8.90
N ASP A 665 -21.56 13.81 -7.63
CA ASP A 665 -21.34 15.18 -7.17
C ASP A 665 -20.09 15.81 -7.81
N SER A 666 -19.02 15.02 -7.97
CA SER A 666 -17.84 15.45 -8.72
C SER A 666 -18.19 15.72 -10.20
N ALA A 667 -19.03 14.90 -10.83
CA ALA A 667 -19.46 15.11 -12.21
C ALA A 667 -20.26 16.41 -12.36
N LEU A 668 -21.25 16.65 -11.49
CA LEU A 668 -22.08 17.86 -11.52
C LEU A 668 -21.25 19.14 -11.33
N ARG A 669 -20.28 19.12 -10.39
CA ARG A 669 -19.32 20.22 -10.22
C ARG A 669 -18.49 20.45 -11.48
N LEU A 670 -17.98 19.40 -12.12
CA LEU A 670 -17.16 19.52 -13.33
C LEU A 670 -17.97 20.03 -14.55
N TYR A 671 -19.26 19.71 -14.63
CA TYR A 671 -20.19 20.32 -15.59
C TYR A 671 -20.51 21.80 -15.28
N ASN A 672 -20.07 22.32 -14.14
CA ASN A 672 -20.39 23.65 -13.60
C ASN A 672 -21.89 23.86 -13.38
N VAL A 673 -22.61 22.80 -13.01
CA VAL A 673 -24.01 22.93 -12.65
C VAL A 673 -24.07 23.62 -11.29
N HIS A 674 -24.45 24.89 -11.26
CA HIS A 674 -24.56 25.66 -10.03
C HIS A 674 -25.87 25.28 -9.32
N VAL A 675 -25.76 24.94 -8.04
CA VAL A 675 -26.92 24.88 -7.14
C VAL A 675 -27.30 26.33 -6.83
N GLU A 676 -28.22 26.91 -7.58
CA GLU A 676 -28.89 28.14 -7.14
C GLU A 676 -29.92 27.75 -6.08
N SER A 677 -29.60 27.98 -4.80
CA SER A 677 -30.58 27.94 -3.72
C SER A 677 -31.55 29.11 -3.90
N GLN A 678 -32.65 28.88 -4.61
CA GLN A 678 -33.83 29.75 -4.48
C GLN A 678 -34.53 29.45 -3.14
N PRO A 679 -35.02 30.47 -2.41
CA PRO A 679 -35.81 30.25 -1.21
C PRO A 679 -37.15 29.62 -1.64
N GLY A 680 -37.26 28.29 -1.49
CA GLY A 680 -38.43 27.53 -1.96
C GLY A 680 -38.22 26.06 -2.37
N GLY A 681 -37.06 25.45 -2.12
CA GLY A 681 -36.95 23.99 -1.96
C GLY A 681 -36.99 23.11 -3.23
N LYS A 682 -36.55 23.59 -4.41
CA LYS A 682 -36.23 22.71 -5.55
C LYS A 682 -34.87 23.05 -6.16
N ILE A 683 -33.91 22.14 -5.96
CA ILE A 683 -32.56 22.22 -6.53
C ILE A 683 -32.66 21.89 -8.03
N ASN A 684 -32.72 22.90 -8.90
CA ASN A 684 -32.74 22.71 -10.35
C ASN A 684 -31.34 22.87 -10.96
N ALA A 685 -30.52 21.85 -10.74
CA ALA A 685 -29.23 21.67 -11.39
C ALA A 685 -29.47 21.28 -12.87
N ARG A 686 -29.49 22.24 -13.81
CA ARG A 686 -29.75 21.95 -15.24
C ARG A 686 -28.46 21.74 -16.06
N LEU A 687 -28.33 20.55 -16.62
CA LEU A 687 -27.34 20.19 -17.63
C LEU A 687 -27.75 20.72 -19.01
N SER A 688 -26.76 20.90 -19.90
CA SER A 688 -26.98 21.51 -21.22
C SER A 688 -27.78 20.63 -22.19
N PHE A 689 -27.91 19.33 -21.93
CA PHE A 689 -28.59 18.37 -22.80
C PHE A 689 -29.68 17.63 -22.01
N GLU A 690 -30.89 17.59 -22.54
CA GLU A 690 -32.06 16.99 -21.88
C GLU A 690 -31.87 15.50 -21.58
N ASN A 691 -31.45 14.70 -22.56
CA ASN A 691 -31.21 13.26 -22.34
C ASN A 691 -30.13 13.01 -21.28
N MET A 692 -29.16 13.90 -21.18
CA MET A 692 -28.11 13.80 -20.16
C MET A 692 -28.66 14.16 -18.78
N GLN A 693 -29.54 15.17 -18.71
CA GLN A 693 -30.27 15.51 -17.48
C GLN A 693 -31.09 14.32 -17.00
N VAL A 694 -31.90 13.72 -17.89
CA VAL A 694 -32.72 12.55 -17.58
C VAL A 694 -31.87 11.40 -17.03
N PHE A 695 -30.79 11.04 -17.72
CA PHE A 695 -29.88 9.98 -17.26
C PHE A 695 -29.28 10.27 -15.88
N VAL A 696 -28.83 11.51 -15.64
CA VAL A 696 -28.22 11.90 -14.36
C VAL A 696 -29.26 11.91 -13.23
N ASP A 697 -30.49 12.35 -13.51
CA ASP A 697 -31.58 12.33 -12.54
C ASP A 697 -32.02 10.90 -12.21
N GLU A 698 -32.11 10.02 -13.20
CA GLU A 698 -32.36 8.57 -13.01
C GLU A 698 -31.27 7.92 -12.16
N LEU A 699 -30.00 8.14 -12.50
CA LEU A 699 -28.87 7.60 -11.73
C LEU A 699 -28.86 8.14 -10.29
N ARG A 700 -29.21 9.42 -10.09
CA ARG A 700 -29.34 10.00 -8.75
C ARG A 700 -30.43 9.31 -7.93
N GLN A 701 -31.58 9.04 -8.52
CA GLN A 701 -32.68 8.31 -7.87
C GLN A 701 -32.28 6.87 -7.51
N GLN A 702 -31.55 6.19 -8.41
CA GLN A 702 -31.01 4.85 -8.17
C GLN A 702 -29.99 4.82 -7.02
N ILE A 703 -29.12 5.83 -6.93
CA ILE A 703 -28.15 5.94 -5.82
C ILE A 703 -28.86 6.23 -4.49
N LEU A 704 -29.87 7.11 -4.51
CA LEU A 704 -30.66 7.44 -3.31
C LEU A 704 -31.45 6.23 -2.80
N SER A 705 -32.09 5.47 -3.68
CA SER A 705 -32.80 4.24 -3.30
C SER A 705 -31.86 3.19 -2.71
N LEU A 706 -30.69 2.98 -3.33
CA LEU A 706 -29.66 2.08 -2.79
C LEU A 706 -29.16 2.51 -1.40
N ARG A 707 -29.02 3.82 -1.15
CA ARG A 707 -28.65 4.32 0.17
C ARG A 707 -29.74 4.07 1.22
N LEU A 708 -31.00 4.30 0.85
CA LEU A 708 -32.14 4.08 1.73
C LEU A 708 -32.26 2.60 2.09
N SER A 709 -32.05 1.69 1.13
CA SER A 709 -32.04 0.25 1.39
C SER A 709 -30.90 -0.15 2.34
N HIS A 710 -29.71 0.41 2.20
CA HIS A 710 -28.61 0.22 3.16
C HIS A 710 -28.93 0.73 4.58
N GLN A 711 -29.83 1.71 4.71
CA GLN A 711 -30.31 2.23 5.99
C GLN A 711 -31.51 1.45 6.55
N GLY A 712 -31.97 0.39 5.85
CA GLY A 712 -33.09 -0.44 6.25
C GLY A 712 -34.47 0.09 5.83
N TYR A 713 -34.53 1.12 4.98
CA TYR A 713 -35.77 1.58 4.36
C TYR A 713 -35.98 0.82 3.05
N ASP A 714 -36.73 -0.29 3.11
CA ASP A 714 -37.18 -1.02 1.93
C ASP A 714 -38.50 -0.41 1.44
N ALA A 715 -38.52 0.08 0.20
CA ALA A 715 -39.73 0.63 -0.42
C ALA A 715 -40.82 -0.44 -0.66
N GLU A 716 -40.49 -1.74 -0.56
CA GLU A 716 -41.42 -2.85 -0.78
C GLU A 716 -42.11 -3.35 0.50
N ARG A 717 -41.82 -2.77 1.68
CA ARG A 717 -42.52 -3.17 2.94
C ARG A 717 -43.78 -2.36 3.25
N ASP A 718 -44.04 -1.27 2.53
CA ASP A 718 -45.21 -0.42 2.81
C ASP A 718 -46.48 -0.83 2.03
N ASP A 719 -46.43 -1.88 1.19
CA ASP A 719 -47.58 -2.31 0.40
C ASP A 719 -48.31 -3.57 0.93
N GLU A 720 -47.86 -4.20 2.03
CA GLU A 720 -48.51 -5.42 2.58
C GLU A 720 -49.01 -5.35 4.03
N ASP A 721 -48.86 -4.24 4.76
CA ASP A 721 -49.60 -4.04 6.02
C ASP A 721 -50.69 -2.97 5.82
N GLY A 722 -51.83 -3.46 5.36
CA GLY A 722 -53.07 -2.68 5.27
C GLY A 722 -53.47 -2.08 6.61
N LEU A 723 -54.04 -0.88 6.54
CA LEU A 723 -54.70 -0.13 7.61
C LEU A 723 -55.16 -0.99 8.80
N GLN A 724 -54.40 -0.96 9.89
CA GLN A 724 -54.95 -1.08 11.24
C GLN A 724 -54.38 0.05 12.09
N SER A 725 -55.24 1.05 12.31
CA SER A 725 -55.08 2.06 13.35
C SER A 725 -54.80 1.39 14.71
N PRO A 726 -53.85 1.87 15.52
CA PRO A 726 -53.70 1.36 16.87
C PRO A 726 -54.89 1.89 17.69
N GLU A 727 -55.85 1.02 17.97
CA GLU A 727 -56.86 1.25 18.98
C GLU A 727 -56.15 1.17 20.34
N VAL A 728 -56.10 2.30 21.05
CA VAL A 728 -55.52 2.40 22.38
C VAL A 728 -56.52 1.79 23.37
N GLU A 729 -56.28 0.56 23.79
CA GLU A 729 -57.00 -0.06 24.90
C GLU A 729 -56.25 0.24 26.21
N GLU A 730 -56.74 1.22 26.97
CA GLU A 730 -56.32 1.49 28.35
C GLU A 730 -56.74 0.31 29.25
N ALA A 731 -55.78 -0.57 29.58
CA ALA A 731 -55.94 -1.51 30.68
C ALA A 731 -55.24 -0.96 31.93
N THR A 732 -56.03 -0.32 32.79
CA THR A 732 -55.66 -0.07 34.19
C THR A 732 -55.66 -1.39 34.94
N GLU A 733 -54.51 -1.86 35.43
CA GLU A 733 -54.47 -2.98 36.39
C GLU A 733 -53.78 -2.58 37.69
N THR A 734 -54.56 -2.73 38.75
CA THR A 734 -54.34 -2.29 40.11
C THR A 734 -53.38 -3.21 40.88
N LEU A 735 -52.53 -2.59 41.71
CA LEU A 735 -51.76 -3.24 42.77
C LEU A 735 -52.67 -4.09 43.68
N ASP A 736 -52.26 -5.33 43.94
CA ASP A 736 -52.79 -6.11 45.05
C ASP A 736 -51.72 -6.83 45.87
N THR A 737 -52.07 -7.08 47.13
CA THR A 737 -51.20 -6.95 48.29
C THR A 737 -50.91 -8.30 48.99
N SER A 738 -49.68 -8.84 48.86
CA SER A 738 -48.99 -9.76 49.82
C SER A 738 -49.61 -11.16 50.13
N PRO A 739 -49.01 -12.10 50.92
CA PRO A 739 -47.65 -12.19 51.50
C PRO A 739 -46.92 -13.58 51.42
N ARG A 740 -45.58 -13.55 51.61
CA ARG A 740 -44.69 -14.54 52.29
C ARG A 740 -44.51 -16.00 51.77
N LEU A 741 -43.24 -16.41 51.60
CA LEU A 741 -42.55 -17.39 52.48
C LEU A 741 -41.02 -17.48 52.25
N HIS A 742 -40.32 -17.80 53.34
CA HIS A 742 -38.90 -17.64 53.69
C HIS A 742 -37.92 -18.74 53.23
N ARG A 743 -36.62 -18.39 53.02
CA ARG A 743 -35.44 -18.81 53.84
C ARG A 743 -34.12 -18.20 53.30
N LYS A 744 -33.49 -17.24 54.02
CA LYS A 744 -32.29 -17.33 54.94
C LYS A 744 -30.98 -17.73 54.20
N SER A 745 -29.92 -16.92 54.03
CA SER A 745 -29.10 -15.97 54.85
C SER A 745 -27.96 -16.61 55.69
N LEU A 746 -26.74 -16.06 55.50
CA LEU A 746 -25.54 -15.98 56.38
C LEU A 746 -24.62 -14.92 55.73
N ILE A 747 -24.48 -13.65 56.15
CA ILE A 747 -23.89 -13.00 57.36
C ILE A 747 -22.40 -13.38 57.56
N GLY A 748 -21.43 -12.45 57.72
CA GLY A 748 -21.47 -10.98 57.72
C GLY A 748 -20.19 -10.28 58.24
N ALA A 749 -20.31 -8.95 58.39
CA ALA A 749 -19.60 -7.96 59.22
C ALA A 749 -18.11 -7.63 58.90
N ALA A 750 -17.59 -6.40 59.02
CA ALA A 750 -17.97 -5.28 59.90
C ALA A 750 -17.56 -3.88 59.34
N VAL A 751 -18.22 -2.84 59.86
CA VAL A 751 -17.99 -1.38 59.67
C VAL A 751 -17.58 -0.77 61.03
N PRO A 752 -16.91 0.39 61.07
CA PRO A 752 -17.43 1.56 61.81
C PRO A 752 -17.31 2.85 60.95
N SER A 753 -18.30 3.73 60.72
CA SER A 753 -19.11 4.64 61.56
C SER A 753 -18.24 5.71 62.29
N ILE A 754 -18.37 7.02 62.05
CA ILE A 754 -19.43 7.89 62.61
C ILE A 754 -19.35 9.36 62.07
N GLU A 755 -20.55 9.94 61.84
CA GLU A 755 -21.07 11.32 62.06
C GLU A 755 -20.27 12.59 61.68
N THR A 756 -20.85 13.62 61.07
CA THR A 756 -21.93 14.51 61.54
C THR A 756 -22.32 15.40 60.34
N GLY A 757 -23.59 15.59 59.95
CA GLY A 757 -24.56 16.44 60.64
C GLY A 757 -24.91 17.66 59.74
N PRO A 758 -26.14 18.21 59.81
CA PRO A 758 -26.92 18.56 58.61
C PRO A 758 -27.28 20.06 58.52
N LEU A 759 -27.96 20.47 57.43
CA LEU A 759 -29.29 21.13 57.44
C LEU A 759 -29.55 21.93 56.13
N SER A 760 -30.65 21.58 55.47
CA SER A 760 -31.42 22.41 54.52
C SER A 760 -32.34 23.38 55.31
N PRO A 761 -33.34 24.12 54.75
CA PRO A 761 -33.75 24.39 53.36
C PRO A 761 -34.20 25.87 53.09
N ALA A 762 -34.84 26.08 51.92
CA ALA A 762 -35.87 27.09 51.57
C ALA A 762 -35.39 28.51 51.13
N LEU A 763 -35.57 28.89 49.84
CA LEU A 763 -36.78 29.48 49.19
C LEU A 763 -37.01 30.96 49.55
N GLU A 764 -36.71 31.89 48.64
CA GLU A 764 -37.67 32.78 47.94
C GLU A 764 -37.01 34.01 47.26
N ARG A 765 -37.70 34.46 46.19
CA ARG A 765 -37.64 35.70 45.38
C ARG A 765 -37.47 36.99 46.23
N SER A 766 -37.11 38.20 45.75
CA SER A 766 -37.29 38.92 44.47
C SER A 766 -36.54 40.27 44.51
N ASP A 767 -36.39 40.87 43.31
CA ASP A 767 -36.43 42.30 42.96
C ASP A 767 -35.25 43.27 43.27
N ASP A 768 -34.52 43.54 42.19
CA ASP A 768 -34.52 44.80 41.40
C ASP A 768 -34.24 46.15 42.09
N LYS A 769 -33.17 46.83 41.62
CA LYS A 769 -33.11 48.30 41.37
C LYS A 769 -31.77 48.73 40.74
N THR A 770 -31.85 49.03 39.45
CA THR A 770 -31.34 50.22 38.73
C THR A 770 -30.40 51.20 39.45
N ASP A 771 -29.27 51.57 38.81
CA ASP A 771 -28.99 52.94 38.27
C ASP A 771 -27.68 52.97 37.41
N PRO A 772 -27.28 54.06 36.70
CA PRO A 772 -27.22 54.01 35.24
C PRO A 772 -25.97 54.66 34.58
N ARG A 773 -25.97 54.68 33.23
CA ARG A 773 -25.44 55.70 32.28
C ARG A 773 -23.93 56.02 32.14
N GLY A 774 -23.56 56.13 30.86
CA GLY A 774 -22.37 56.79 30.26
C GLY A 774 -21.88 55.95 29.08
N GLU A 775 -22.25 56.15 27.80
CA GLU A 775 -21.83 57.25 26.89
C GLU A 775 -20.39 57.73 27.18
N GLY A 776 -19.39 57.69 26.30
CA GLY A 776 -19.21 57.38 24.87
C GLY A 776 -17.77 57.79 24.46
N PHE A 777 -17.38 57.51 23.20
CA PHE A 777 -16.10 57.83 22.52
C PHE A 777 -14.89 56.98 22.98
N GLU A 778 -14.05 56.35 22.14
CA GLU A 778 -13.71 56.51 20.71
C GLU A 778 -13.78 55.19 19.92
#